data_AF-A0A846DAM0-F1
#
_entry.id   AF-A0A846DAM0-F1
#
_cell.length_a   1.000
_cell.length_b   1.000
_cell.length_c   1.000
_cell.angle_alpha   90.00
_cell.angle_beta   90.00
_cell.angle_gamma   90.00
#
_symmetry.space_group_name_H-M   'P 1'
#
loop_
_entity.id
_entity.type
_entity.pdbx_description
1 polymer ?
#
loop_
_entity_poly.entity_id
_entity_poly.type
_entity_poly.pdbx_seq_one_letter_code
_entity_poly.pdbx_strand_id
1 'polypeptide(L)'
;MKRLKLFLTVPQRAELGEIQINAENEAGHGQAFYLSQLPWFEDKTRWRTTMIKALGAVEFKPNLFPDADEINWMVNQGWLTSEKKHFASDILKKMGQDIYNTLFPKDKEEARNLLQRSLASLETNEQLHISIQFSQQIDQRGRLPDYPWELACDQQGFLAQRQITFSRFIAFVENIPQLPPVNTINVLLISSRVGDSDPDINLPSLNSQEQKAILRGLKKAEEEGKIVVKSKKALTFKEFGDYLTQIVPEKAPHIIHFDGHGFFGKRCNKCRTIHKKLRATHCRNCGSPLESDPQGYLLFEPNVDDLDKDADYISATEISDLIKTSNLDLEDKPESGVRLVVMSACKSGMTLGSDSAFNGIAQQLIAQKITAVVAMQYNVTIEGAKAFAERFYRALGNKKALSIAVSSGQEVMSREGNQWYRPVLYLRSLDEKGGQLFADTEDAKVTKSDTVTNADINPNPSPPSNSLIEIKEKSKAELSEISRMSYLSANNDLISMKENYLDQLYQQLKAAYEIFAQVTEAEATRVQFEINGLQKKINNVNREIADIKPINKPQGDRQTPFQQVSSEELFERGTELIKTAKKRVALVAKTPIPLVGTRPYGEQFDSYPYELAQLEAIESIIFKAISGKIVFRCVA
;
A
#
# COMPACT_ATOMS: atom_id res chain seq x y z
N MET A 1 -1.42 -15.26 -16.91
CA MET A 1 -2.23 -15.12 -15.68
C MET A 1 -3.23 -14.06 -16.01
N LYS A 2 -4.53 -14.31 -15.78
CA LYS A 2 -5.56 -13.31 -16.04
C LYS A 2 -5.85 -12.49 -14.80
N ARG A 3 -6.38 -11.28 -14.95
CA ARG A 3 -6.73 -10.42 -13.81
C ARG A 3 -8.21 -10.00 -13.77
N LEU A 4 -8.74 -9.97 -12.55
CA LEU A 4 -9.99 -9.31 -12.19
C LEU A 4 -9.72 -8.31 -11.05
N LYS A 5 -9.90 -7.02 -11.31
CA LYS A 5 -9.79 -5.98 -10.29
C LYS A 5 -11.15 -5.78 -9.64
N LEU A 6 -11.18 -5.70 -8.32
CA LEU A 6 -12.37 -5.33 -7.55
C LEU A 6 -12.03 -4.09 -6.73
N PHE A 7 -12.60 -2.94 -7.10
CA PHE A 7 -12.48 -1.71 -6.31
C PHE A 7 -13.68 -1.57 -5.39
N LEU A 8 -13.43 -1.64 -4.08
CA LEU A 8 -14.46 -1.60 -3.05
C LEU A 8 -14.45 -0.23 -2.38
N THR A 9 -15.61 0.43 -2.32
CA THR A 9 -15.79 1.73 -1.66
C THR A 9 -17.08 1.78 -0.84
N VAL A 10 -17.14 2.72 0.11
CA VAL A 10 -18.37 3.05 0.84
C VAL A 10 -18.88 4.40 0.29
N PRO A 11 -20.03 4.45 -0.40
CA PRO A 11 -20.58 5.70 -0.90
C PRO A 11 -20.86 6.73 0.21
N GLN A 12 -20.78 8.03 -0.09
CA GLN A 12 -20.97 9.09 0.93
C GLN A 12 -22.35 9.01 1.60
N ARG A 13 -23.42 8.76 0.82
CA ARG A 13 -24.80 8.62 1.31
C ARG A 13 -25.27 7.16 1.37
N ALA A 14 -24.33 6.22 1.49
CA ALA A 14 -24.62 4.79 1.59
C ALA A 14 -25.60 4.50 2.73
N GLU A 15 -26.56 3.60 2.48
CA GLU A 15 -27.31 2.95 3.55
C GLU A 15 -26.35 2.17 4.47
N LEU A 16 -26.83 1.80 5.66
CA LEU A 16 -26.01 1.11 6.65
C LEU A 16 -25.52 -0.24 6.10
N GLY A 17 -24.21 -0.40 5.93
CA GLY A 17 -23.59 -1.61 5.39
C GLY A 17 -23.49 -1.67 3.87
N GLU A 18 -24.05 -0.68 3.16
CA GLU A 18 -23.99 -0.61 1.70
C GLU A 18 -22.58 -0.26 1.21
N ILE A 19 -22.14 -0.98 0.19
CA ILE A 19 -20.86 -0.76 -0.48
C ILE A 19 -21.05 -0.73 -1.99
N GLN A 20 -20.12 -0.08 -2.67
CA GLN A 20 -20.04 -0.10 -4.12
C GLN A 20 -18.84 -0.95 -4.54
N ILE A 21 -19.06 -1.78 -5.57
CA ILE A 21 -18.03 -2.61 -6.17
C ILE A 21 -17.92 -2.27 -7.66
N ASN A 22 -16.73 -1.83 -8.06
CA ASN A 22 -16.37 -1.68 -9.46
C ASN A 22 -15.46 -2.84 -9.84
N ALA A 23 -15.96 -3.74 -10.67
CA ALA A 23 -15.24 -4.91 -11.14
C ALA A 23 -14.78 -4.71 -12.59
N GLU A 24 -13.51 -4.99 -12.87
CA GLU A 24 -12.91 -4.79 -14.19
C GLU A 24 -11.97 -5.96 -14.54
N ASN A 25 -12.12 -6.53 -15.74
CA ASN A 25 -11.18 -7.52 -16.26
C ASN A 25 -10.00 -6.86 -17.02
N GLU A 26 -8.92 -7.62 -17.18
CA GLU A 26 -7.63 -7.17 -17.71
C GLU A 26 -7.66 -6.50 -19.08
N ALA A 27 -8.66 -6.79 -19.92
CA ALA A 27 -8.77 -6.20 -21.25
C ALA A 27 -9.67 -4.94 -21.31
N GLY A 28 -10.22 -4.47 -20.18
CA GLY A 28 -11.15 -3.33 -20.13
C GLY A 28 -12.47 -3.57 -20.89
N HIS A 29 -12.66 -4.76 -21.47
CA HIS A 29 -13.82 -5.14 -22.27
C HIS A 29 -15.00 -5.61 -21.41
N GLY A 30 -14.77 -5.95 -20.14
CA GLY A 30 -15.80 -6.30 -19.18
C GLY A 30 -15.68 -5.44 -17.93
N GLN A 31 -16.69 -4.59 -17.70
CA GLN A 31 -16.83 -3.81 -16.49
C GLN A 31 -18.21 -4.08 -15.88
N ALA A 32 -18.26 -4.18 -14.55
CA ALA A 32 -19.49 -4.26 -13.79
C ALA A 32 -19.42 -3.25 -12.65
N PHE A 33 -20.50 -2.51 -12.47
CA PHE A 33 -20.67 -1.53 -11.40
C PHE A 33 -21.96 -1.86 -10.69
N TYR A 34 -21.89 -2.10 -9.38
CA TYR A 34 -23.08 -2.46 -8.61
C TYR A 34 -22.91 -2.11 -7.13
N LEU A 35 -24.05 -1.86 -6.49
CA LEU A 35 -24.16 -1.78 -5.04
C LEU A 35 -24.36 -3.18 -4.46
N SER A 36 -23.81 -3.38 -3.27
CA SER A 36 -23.89 -4.62 -2.50
C SER A 36 -23.96 -4.31 -1.00
N GLN A 37 -24.19 -5.34 -0.20
CA GLN A 37 -24.30 -5.23 1.25
C GLN A 37 -23.17 -6.00 1.93
N LEU A 38 -22.50 -5.36 2.89
CA LEU A 38 -21.50 -6.01 3.72
C LEU A 38 -22.15 -7.10 4.56
N PRO A 39 -21.50 -8.26 4.70
CA PRO A 39 -22.01 -9.30 5.56
C PRO A 39 -21.76 -8.92 7.03
N TRP A 40 -22.61 -9.41 7.93
CA TRP A 40 -22.45 -9.25 9.38
C TRP A 40 -22.35 -7.78 9.82
N PHE A 41 -23.13 -6.92 9.18
CA PHE A 41 -23.17 -5.50 9.44
C PHE A 41 -24.55 -5.07 9.96
N GLU A 42 -24.75 -5.11 11.28
CA GLU A 42 -26.01 -4.69 11.93
C GLU A 42 -25.90 -3.30 12.59
N ASP A 43 -24.71 -2.91 13.04
CA ASP A 43 -24.37 -1.54 13.41
C ASP A 43 -22.91 -1.22 13.00
N LYS A 44 -22.39 -0.03 13.35
CA LYS A 44 -21.05 0.44 12.94
C LYS A 44 -19.91 -0.58 13.19
N THR A 45 -20.03 -1.47 14.18
CA THR A 45 -18.95 -2.41 14.53
C THR A 45 -19.39 -3.79 15.03
N ARG A 46 -20.65 -3.97 15.44
CA ARG A 46 -21.16 -5.26 15.92
C ARG A 46 -21.05 -6.29 14.81
N TRP A 47 -20.68 -7.49 15.23
CA TRP A 47 -20.50 -8.70 14.43
C TRP A 47 -19.28 -8.76 13.49
N ARG A 48 -18.83 -7.65 12.89
CA ARG A 48 -17.48 -7.60 12.27
C ARG A 48 -16.39 -7.92 13.31
N THR A 49 -16.51 -7.35 14.50
CA THR A 49 -15.60 -7.64 15.63
C THR A 49 -15.70 -9.09 16.09
N THR A 50 -16.89 -9.68 16.06
CA THR A 50 -17.13 -11.11 16.36
C THR A 50 -16.49 -12.02 15.33
N MET A 51 -16.59 -11.68 14.04
CA MET A 51 -15.90 -12.36 12.94
C MET A 51 -14.38 -12.38 13.18
N ILE A 52 -13.79 -11.22 13.49
CA ILE A 52 -12.35 -11.11 13.79
C ILE A 52 -11.97 -12.03 14.97
N LYS A 53 -12.79 -12.05 16.04
CA LYS A 53 -12.56 -12.92 17.20
C LYS A 53 -12.67 -14.42 16.84
N ALA A 54 -13.71 -14.80 16.10
CA ALA A 54 -13.96 -16.18 15.69
C ALA A 54 -12.83 -16.71 14.80
N LEU A 55 -12.44 -15.94 13.77
CA LEU A 55 -11.34 -16.28 12.87
C LEU A 55 -9.98 -16.29 13.60
N GLY A 56 -9.83 -15.51 14.67
CA GLY A 56 -8.65 -15.53 15.52
C GLY A 56 -8.53 -16.79 16.38
N ALA A 57 -9.62 -17.21 17.02
CA ALA A 57 -9.61 -18.17 18.12
C ALA A 57 -9.39 -19.63 17.71
N VAL A 58 -9.67 -20.01 16.45
CA VAL A 58 -9.68 -21.41 15.91
C VAL A 58 -10.73 -22.30 16.59
N GLU A 59 -10.75 -22.30 17.91
CA GLU A 59 -11.69 -23.00 18.77
C GLU A 59 -12.53 -22.00 19.55
N PHE A 60 -13.78 -22.39 19.81
CA PHE A 60 -14.67 -21.55 20.60
C PHE A 60 -14.27 -21.55 22.07
N LYS A 61 -14.08 -20.36 22.65
CA LYS A 61 -13.80 -20.17 24.06
C LYS A 61 -14.77 -19.12 24.64
N PRO A 62 -15.67 -19.49 25.56
CA PRO A 62 -16.71 -18.59 26.07
C PRO A 62 -16.19 -17.26 26.60
N ASN A 63 -15.00 -17.24 27.22
CA ASN A 63 -14.38 -16.03 27.76
C ASN A 63 -13.99 -14.98 26.69
N LEU A 64 -13.89 -15.37 25.41
CA LEU A 64 -13.66 -14.45 24.30
C LEU A 64 -14.96 -13.79 23.79
N PHE A 65 -16.12 -14.34 24.18
CA PHE A 65 -17.45 -13.92 23.75
C PHE A 65 -18.37 -13.75 24.97
N PRO A 66 -18.10 -12.77 25.85
CA PRO A 66 -18.83 -12.60 27.10
C PRO A 66 -20.27 -12.08 26.92
N ASP A 67 -20.61 -11.55 25.75
CA ASP A 67 -21.93 -11.00 25.44
C ASP A 67 -22.90 -12.12 25.00
N ALA A 68 -24.03 -12.25 25.70
CA ALA A 68 -25.04 -13.26 25.41
C ALA A 68 -25.72 -13.04 24.03
N ASP A 69 -25.89 -11.78 23.61
CA ASP A 69 -26.44 -11.46 22.30
C ASP A 69 -25.48 -11.90 21.20
N GLU A 70 -24.18 -11.74 21.41
CA GLU A 70 -23.13 -12.20 20.50
C GLU A 70 -23.17 -13.71 20.31
N ILE A 71 -23.31 -14.45 21.40
CA ILE A 71 -23.46 -15.91 21.36
C ILE A 71 -24.72 -16.31 20.59
N ASN A 72 -25.87 -15.71 20.91
CA ASN A 72 -27.13 -16.04 20.25
C ASN A 72 -27.08 -15.69 18.76
N TRP A 73 -26.48 -14.56 18.41
CA TRP A 73 -26.26 -14.16 17.04
C TRP A 73 -25.39 -15.19 16.28
N MET A 74 -24.27 -15.63 16.86
CA MET A 74 -23.44 -16.67 16.23
C MET A 74 -24.18 -18.00 16.04
N VAL A 75 -25.08 -18.39 16.95
CA VAL A 75 -25.94 -19.57 16.77
C VAL A 75 -26.91 -19.35 15.59
N ASN A 76 -27.54 -18.18 15.50
CA ASN A 76 -28.47 -17.84 14.42
C ASN A 76 -27.78 -17.79 13.04
N GLN A 77 -26.53 -17.31 12.97
CA GLN A 77 -25.71 -17.36 11.76
C GLN A 77 -25.19 -18.77 11.44
N GLY A 78 -25.42 -19.74 12.34
CA GLY A 78 -24.90 -21.09 12.21
C GLY A 78 -23.38 -21.18 12.35
N TRP A 79 -22.73 -20.18 12.95
CA TRP A 79 -21.30 -20.17 13.26
C TRP A 79 -20.97 -20.95 14.52
N LEU A 80 -21.91 -20.99 15.46
CA LEU A 80 -21.81 -21.72 16.70
C LEU A 80 -22.89 -22.82 16.74
N THR A 81 -22.55 -23.99 17.26
CA THR A 81 -23.50 -25.08 17.50
C THR A 81 -24.63 -24.64 18.44
N SER A 82 -25.82 -25.25 18.33
CA SER A 82 -26.97 -24.99 19.22
C SER A 82 -26.65 -25.16 20.71
N GLU A 83 -25.72 -26.06 21.04
CA GLU A 83 -25.29 -26.30 22.44
C GLU A 83 -24.35 -25.21 22.97
N LYS A 84 -23.94 -24.25 22.12
CA LYS A 84 -23.02 -23.15 22.46
C LYS A 84 -21.64 -23.62 22.95
N LYS A 85 -21.14 -24.75 22.45
CA LYS A 85 -19.88 -25.37 22.88
C LYS A 85 -18.77 -25.32 21.85
N HIS A 86 -19.12 -25.39 20.57
CA HIS A 86 -18.14 -25.47 19.49
C HIS A 86 -18.55 -24.55 18.34
N PHE A 87 -17.56 -24.00 17.62
CA PHE A 87 -17.83 -23.46 16.31
C PHE A 87 -18.35 -24.57 15.39
N ALA A 88 -19.26 -24.23 14.48
CA ALA A 88 -19.73 -25.17 13.48
C ALA A 88 -18.57 -25.62 12.60
N SER A 89 -18.53 -26.91 12.24
CA SER A 89 -17.45 -27.48 11.42
C SER A 89 -17.33 -26.84 10.04
N ASP A 90 -18.41 -26.24 9.53
CA ASP A 90 -18.51 -25.55 8.26
C ASP A 90 -18.51 -24.02 8.39
N ILE A 91 -18.11 -23.46 9.55
CA ILE A 91 -18.12 -22.01 9.81
C ILE A 91 -17.45 -21.19 8.70
N LEU A 92 -16.27 -21.62 8.23
CA LEU A 92 -15.56 -20.89 7.16
C LEU A 92 -16.31 -20.93 5.84
N LYS A 93 -17.01 -22.03 5.55
CA LYS A 93 -17.81 -22.15 4.32
C LYS A 93 -18.99 -21.19 4.36
N LYS A 94 -19.69 -21.12 5.50
CA LYS A 94 -20.78 -20.14 5.73
C LYS A 94 -20.26 -18.71 5.59
N MET A 95 -19.17 -18.39 6.29
CA MET A 95 -18.56 -17.07 6.19
C MET A 95 -18.15 -16.72 4.76
N GLY A 96 -17.55 -17.68 4.07
CA GLY A 96 -17.11 -17.53 2.70
C GLY A 96 -18.26 -17.33 1.71
N GLN A 97 -19.40 -17.98 1.94
CA GLN A 97 -20.60 -17.79 1.14
C GLN A 97 -21.18 -16.39 1.29
N ASP A 98 -21.19 -15.86 2.51
CA ASP A 98 -21.62 -14.47 2.75
C ASP A 98 -20.68 -13.48 2.03
N ILE A 99 -19.36 -13.67 2.15
CA ILE A 99 -18.35 -12.86 1.44
C ILE A 99 -18.54 -12.97 -0.08
N TYR A 100 -18.76 -14.17 -0.60
CA TYR A 100 -19.00 -14.38 -2.03
C TYR A 100 -20.29 -13.69 -2.49
N ASN A 101 -21.37 -13.75 -1.70
CA ASN A 101 -22.62 -13.07 -2.04
C ASN A 101 -22.49 -11.55 -1.96
N THR A 102 -21.60 -11.01 -1.12
CA THR A 102 -21.25 -9.59 -1.14
C THR A 102 -20.45 -9.21 -2.38
N LEU A 103 -19.43 -9.99 -2.74
CA LEU A 103 -18.60 -9.71 -3.92
C LEU A 103 -19.32 -9.98 -5.24
N PHE A 104 -20.21 -10.96 -5.31
CA PHE A 104 -20.93 -11.39 -6.53
C PHE A 104 -22.40 -11.72 -6.21
N PRO A 105 -23.23 -10.69 -5.92
CA PRO A 105 -24.61 -10.88 -5.48
C PRO A 105 -25.47 -11.66 -6.48
N LYS A 106 -26.51 -12.34 -5.99
CA LYS A 106 -27.40 -13.16 -6.82
C LYS A 106 -28.21 -12.35 -7.81
N ASP A 107 -28.57 -11.13 -7.43
CA ASP A 107 -29.39 -10.18 -8.18
C ASP A 107 -28.57 -9.28 -9.13
N LYS A 108 -27.24 -9.43 -9.15
CA LYS A 108 -26.32 -8.70 -10.04
C LYS A 108 -25.71 -9.67 -11.05
N GLU A 109 -26.45 -9.96 -12.11
CA GLU A 109 -26.01 -10.91 -13.15
C GLU A 109 -24.71 -10.47 -13.82
N GLU A 110 -24.50 -9.16 -14.00
CA GLU A 110 -23.29 -8.56 -14.55
C GLU A 110 -22.04 -8.93 -13.75
N ALA A 111 -22.13 -8.96 -12.41
CA ALA A 111 -21.03 -9.32 -11.53
C ALA A 111 -20.64 -10.80 -11.70
N ARG A 112 -21.64 -11.68 -11.69
CA ARG A 112 -21.44 -13.13 -11.81
C ARG A 112 -20.95 -13.54 -13.19
N ASN A 113 -21.53 -12.94 -14.22
CA ASN A 113 -21.13 -13.16 -15.61
C ASN A 113 -19.68 -12.73 -15.83
N LEU A 114 -19.24 -11.62 -15.21
CA LEU A 114 -17.86 -11.17 -15.30
C LEU A 114 -16.89 -12.19 -14.69
N LEU A 115 -17.15 -12.68 -13.47
CA LEU A 115 -16.33 -13.72 -12.85
C LEU A 115 -16.33 -15.01 -13.69
N GLN A 116 -17.51 -15.47 -14.10
CA GLN A 116 -17.65 -16.71 -14.88
C GLN A 116 -16.93 -16.64 -16.22
N ARG A 117 -17.03 -15.52 -16.95
CA ARG A 117 -16.30 -15.31 -18.21
C ARG A 117 -14.79 -15.25 -17.99
N SER A 118 -14.36 -14.60 -16.91
CA SER A 118 -12.93 -14.53 -16.55
C SER A 118 -12.37 -15.94 -16.32
N LEU A 119 -13.09 -16.76 -15.56
CA LEU A 119 -12.75 -18.17 -15.31
C LEU A 119 -12.82 -19.05 -16.56
N ALA A 120 -13.89 -18.92 -17.36
CA ALA A 120 -14.08 -19.73 -18.57
C ALA A 120 -13.03 -19.43 -19.64
N SER A 121 -12.37 -18.27 -19.57
CA SER A 121 -11.31 -17.90 -20.49
C SER A 121 -9.94 -18.47 -20.10
N LEU A 122 -9.77 -19.06 -18.90
CA LEU A 122 -8.48 -19.58 -18.45
C LEU A 122 -8.05 -20.82 -19.26
N GLU A 123 -6.77 -20.88 -19.60
CA GLU A 123 -6.13 -22.08 -20.16
C GLU A 123 -5.69 -23.05 -19.04
N THR A 124 -5.35 -24.30 -19.40
CA THR A 124 -5.06 -25.42 -18.46
C THR A 124 -4.01 -25.13 -17.37
N ASN A 125 -3.12 -24.16 -17.57
CA ASN A 125 -2.09 -23.78 -16.59
C ASN A 125 -2.19 -22.31 -16.16
N GLU A 126 -3.27 -21.63 -16.52
CA GLU A 126 -3.49 -20.25 -16.18
C GLU A 126 -4.31 -20.13 -14.89
N GLN A 127 -4.08 -19.05 -14.15
CA GLN A 127 -4.89 -18.71 -12.97
C GLN A 127 -5.45 -17.31 -13.13
N LEU A 128 -6.59 -17.07 -12.47
CA LEU A 128 -7.19 -15.75 -12.33
C LEU A 128 -6.68 -15.10 -11.05
N HIS A 129 -6.09 -13.93 -11.16
CA HIS A 129 -5.71 -13.11 -10.03
C HIS A 129 -6.78 -12.06 -9.73
N ILE A 130 -7.38 -12.15 -8.54
CA ILE A 130 -8.30 -11.15 -8.03
C ILE A 130 -7.51 -10.14 -7.19
N SER A 131 -7.41 -8.90 -7.69
CA SER A 131 -6.81 -7.78 -6.96
C SER A 131 -7.91 -6.96 -6.30
N ILE A 132 -7.94 -6.96 -4.97
CA ILE A 132 -8.91 -6.21 -4.17
C ILE A 132 -8.31 -4.87 -3.78
N GLN A 133 -8.92 -3.79 -4.25
CA GLN A 133 -8.43 -2.44 -4.07
C GLN A 133 -9.28 -1.67 -3.05
N PHE A 134 -8.58 -1.00 -2.13
CA PHE A 134 -9.14 -0.13 -1.09
C PHE A 134 -8.64 1.31 -1.24
N SER A 135 -9.40 2.27 -0.69
CA SER A 135 -8.92 3.64 -0.48
C SER A 135 -7.92 3.71 0.66
N GLN A 136 -6.99 4.68 0.62
CA GLN A 136 -6.12 5.03 1.75
C GLN A 136 -6.88 5.56 2.97
N GLN A 137 -8.04 6.18 2.75
CA GLN A 137 -8.94 6.62 3.82
C GLN A 137 -9.93 5.49 4.12
N ILE A 138 -9.91 5.01 5.36
CA ILE A 138 -10.85 4.01 5.85
C ILE A 138 -12.15 4.71 6.24
N ASP A 139 -13.23 4.38 5.54
CA ASP A 139 -14.57 4.74 5.99
C ASP A 139 -14.95 3.87 7.20
N GLN A 140 -15.17 4.50 8.36
CA GLN A 140 -15.53 3.80 9.59
C GLN A 140 -16.85 3.04 9.52
N ARG A 141 -17.73 3.39 8.57
CA ARG A 141 -18.99 2.67 8.34
C ARG A 141 -18.76 1.34 7.63
N GLY A 142 -17.70 1.18 6.85
CA GLY A 142 -17.44 -0.07 6.14
C GLY A 142 -16.27 -0.85 6.72
N ARG A 143 -15.14 -0.18 6.98
CA ARG A 143 -13.85 -0.79 7.34
C ARG A 143 -13.49 -2.00 6.45
N LEU A 144 -13.58 -1.80 5.14
CA LEU A 144 -13.40 -2.83 4.11
C LEU A 144 -12.11 -3.67 4.27
N PRO A 145 -10.94 -3.11 4.68
CA PRO A 145 -9.73 -3.92 4.88
C PRO A 145 -9.84 -4.96 6.01
N ASP A 146 -10.76 -4.80 6.96
CA ASP A 146 -10.95 -5.73 8.08
C ASP A 146 -11.56 -7.07 7.62
N TYR A 147 -12.24 -7.11 6.47
CA TYR A 147 -12.95 -8.31 6.01
C TYR A 147 -12.01 -9.34 5.37
N PRO A 148 -12.29 -10.64 5.55
CA PRO A 148 -11.49 -11.74 5.02
C PRO A 148 -11.95 -12.09 3.59
N TRP A 149 -11.80 -11.16 2.65
CA TRP A 149 -12.30 -11.32 1.27
C TRP A 149 -11.81 -12.58 0.56
N GLU A 150 -10.63 -13.06 0.93
CA GLU A 150 -10.00 -14.29 0.46
C GLU A 150 -10.81 -15.56 0.82
N LEU A 151 -11.72 -15.47 1.80
CA LEU A 151 -12.65 -16.56 2.16
C LEU A 151 -13.78 -16.77 1.16
N ALA A 152 -13.94 -15.93 0.12
CA ALA A 152 -15.03 -16.06 -0.85
C ALA A 152 -15.23 -17.51 -1.31
N CYS A 153 -16.43 -18.05 -1.10
CA CYS A 153 -16.81 -19.43 -1.37
C CYS A 153 -18.10 -19.48 -2.18
N ASP A 154 -18.04 -20.04 -3.38
CA ASP A 154 -19.23 -20.31 -4.19
C ASP A 154 -19.78 -21.73 -3.92
N GLN A 155 -20.67 -22.21 -4.78
CA GLN A 155 -21.23 -23.57 -4.65
C GLN A 155 -20.19 -24.68 -4.93
N GLN A 156 -19.11 -24.38 -5.67
CA GLN A 156 -18.04 -25.33 -5.99
C GLN A 156 -16.96 -25.36 -4.90
N GLY A 157 -16.88 -24.33 -4.06
CA GLY A 157 -15.97 -24.26 -2.92
C GLY A 157 -15.30 -22.89 -2.80
N PHE A 158 -14.23 -22.84 -2.00
CA PHE A 158 -13.45 -21.62 -1.84
C PHE A 158 -12.76 -21.25 -3.15
N LEU A 159 -12.87 -19.98 -3.55
CA LEU A 159 -12.22 -19.47 -4.75
C LEU A 159 -10.70 -19.65 -4.67
N ALA A 160 -10.09 -19.33 -3.53
CA ALA A 160 -8.65 -19.41 -3.30
C ALA A 160 -8.06 -20.84 -3.35
N GLN A 161 -8.90 -21.87 -3.26
CA GLN A 161 -8.50 -23.29 -3.36
C GLN A 161 -8.67 -23.85 -4.78
N ARG A 162 -9.05 -23.00 -5.74
CA ARG A 162 -9.20 -23.32 -7.16
C ARG A 162 -8.13 -22.57 -7.95
N GLN A 163 -8.41 -22.25 -9.22
CA GLN A 163 -7.49 -21.50 -10.09
C GLN A 163 -7.53 -19.98 -9.83
N ILE A 164 -7.79 -19.55 -8.59
CA ILE A 164 -7.89 -18.13 -8.23
C ILE A 164 -6.88 -17.79 -7.14
N THR A 165 -6.17 -16.69 -7.32
CA THR A 165 -5.31 -16.09 -6.28
C THR A 165 -5.80 -14.70 -5.91
N PHE A 166 -5.39 -14.22 -4.73
CA PHE A 166 -5.81 -12.92 -4.21
C PHE A 166 -4.61 -12.04 -3.87
N SER A 167 -4.78 -10.73 -4.08
CA SER A 167 -3.94 -9.70 -3.46
C SER A 167 -4.80 -8.52 -3.01
N ARG A 168 -4.23 -7.72 -2.12
CA ARG A 168 -4.77 -6.47 -1.63
C ARG A 168 -3.92 -5.31 -2.14
N PHE A 169 -4.59 -4.23 -2.55
CA PHE A 169 -3.97 -3.01 -3.01
C PHE A 169 -4.57 -1.80 -2.31
N ILE A 170 -3.73 -0.85 -1.90
CA ILE A 170 -4.19 0.42 -1.32
C ILE A 170 -3.92 1.52 -2.35
N ALA A 171 -4.97 2.25 -2.72
CA ALA A 171 -4.89 3.32 -3.69
C ALA A 171 -4.39 4.62 -3.04
N PHE A 172 -3.15 5.00 -3.34
CA PHE A 172 -2.53 6.27 -2.97
C PHE A 172 -1.48 6.71 -3.99
N VAL A 173 -1.31 8.03 -4.12
CA VAL A 173 -0.43 8.68 -5.11
C VAL A 173 1.00 8.73 -4.58
N GLU A 174 1.81 7.75 -4.97
CA GLU A 174 3.26 7.77 -4.78
C GLU A 174 3.97 6.96 -5.88
N ASN A 175 5.24 7.28 -6.12
CA ASN A 175 6.07 6.55 -7.08
C ASN A 175 6.31 5.10 -6.59
N ILE A 176 6.02 4.15 -7.46
CA ILE A 176 6.28 2.73 -7.24
C ILE A 176 7.73 2.46 -7.69
N PRO A 177 8.60 1.91 -6.82
CA PRO A 177 9.94 1.51 -7.26
C PRO A 177 9.84 0.45 -8.36
N GLN A 178 10.48 0.71 -9.49
CA GLN A 178 10.64 -0.29 -10.54
C GLN A 178 11.89 -1.12 -10.22
N LEU A 179 11.67 -2.32 -9.67
CA LEU A 179 12.75 -3.24 -9.33
C LEU A 179 12.80 -4.36 -10.37
N PRO A 180 13.85 -4.45 -11.20
CA PRO A 180 13.94 -5.45 -12.27
C PRO A 180 13.98 -6.86 -11.69
N PRO A 181 13.41 -7.88 -12.35
CA PRO A 181 13.45 -9.24 -11.83
C PRO A 181 14.88 -9.78 -11.58
N VAL A 182 15.04 -10.69 -10.62
CA VAL A 182 16.34 -11.26 -10.24
C VAL A 182 16.48 -12.73 -10.64
N ASN A 183 17.72 -13.23 -10.77
CA ASN A 183 17.97 -14.64 -11.04
C ASN A 183 18.04 -15.48 -9.75
N THR A 184 18.47 -14.86 -8.66
CA THR A 184 18.62 -15.48 -7.33
C THR A 184 18.02 -14.57 -6.27
N ILE A 185 17.33 -15.17 -5.30
CA ILE A 185 16.72 -14.44 -4.19
C ILE A 185 17.51 -14.65 -2.90
N ASN A 186 18.02 -13.57 -2.31
CA ASN A 186 18.60 -13.56 -0.97
C ASN A 186 17.49 -13.35 0.06
N VAL A 187 17.30 -14.31 0.96
CA VAL A 187 16.34 -14.23 2.08
C VAL A 187 17.11 -14.02 3.38
N LEU A 188 16.77 -12.95 4.10
CA LEU A 188 17.17 -12.76 5.49
C LEU A 188 16.01 -13.16 6.41
N LEU A 189 16.16 -14.27 7.12
CA LEU A 189 15.26 -14.67 8.20
C LEU A 189 15.70 -14.02 9.51
N ILE A 190 14.85 -13.17 10.08
CA ILE A 190 15.02 -12.55 11.39
C ILE A 190 14.03 -13.20 12.34
N SER A 191 14.56 -13.82 13.40
CA SER A 191 13.76 -14.53 14.38
C SER A 191 13.88 -13.86 15.76
N SER A 192 12.77 -13.29 16.22
CA SER A 192 12.62 -12.68 17.55
C SER A 192 11.87 -13.61 18.48
N ARG A 193 12.31 -13.70 19.74
CA ARG A 193 11.73 -14.63 20.74
C ARG A 193 11.11 -13.92 21.93
N VAL A 194 11.38 -12.62 22.06
CA VAL A 194 10.99 -11.85 23.24
C VAL A 194 9.50 -11.93 23.49
N GLY A 195 9.16 -12.00 24.77
CA GLY A 195 7.83 -11.71 25.25
C GLY A 195 7.82 -10.32 25.86
N ASP A 196 6.72 -9.98 26.53
CA ASP A 196 6.66 -8.82 27.41
C ASP A 196 5.81 -9.21 28.63
N SER A 197 6.44 -9.20 29.81
CA SER A 197 5.86 -9.61 31.08
C SER A 197 5.04 -8.51 31.75
N ASP A 198 4.97 -7.31 31.17
CA ASP A 198 4.12 -6.22 31.65
C ASP A 198 2.67 -6.73 31.79
N PRO A 199 2.04 -6.59 32.96
CA PRO A 199 0.70 -7.16 33.21
C PRO A 199 -0.39 -6.68 32.25
N ASP A 200 -0.29 -5.46 31.70
CA ASP A 200 -1.26 -4.94 30.73
C ASP A 200 -1.05 -5.54 29.32
N ILE A 201 0.16 -6.03 29.04
CA ILE A 201 0.56 -6.60 27.75
C ILE A 201 0.42 -8.12 27.81
N ASN A 202 1.15 -8.75 28.74
CA ASN A 202 1.20 -10.16 29.07
C ASN A 202 1.37 -11.05 27.83
N LEU A 203 2.52 -10.90 27.19
CA LEU A 203 2.87 -11.59 25.96
C LEU A 203 3.96 -12.63 26.25
N PRO A 204 3.69 -13.93 26.11
CA PRO A 204 4.68 -14.96 26.41
C PRO A 204 5.78 -15.00 25.35
N SER A 205 7.01 -15.36 25.75
CA SER A 205 8.10 -15.61 24.83
C SER A 205 7.78 -16.76 23.86
N LEU A 206 8.22 -16.63 22.60
CA LEU A 206 7.99 -17.65 21.59
C LEU A 206 8.93 -18.84 21.76
N ASN A 207 8.47 -20.05 21.48
CA ASN A 207 9.33 -21.25 21.52
C ASN A 207 10.24 -21.35 20.27
N SER A 208 11.26 -22.20 20.29
CA SER A 208 12.21 -22.31 19.16
C SER A 208 11.76 -23.25 18.05
N GLN A 209 10.61 -23.91 18.22
CA GLN A 209 10.14 -24.91 17.29
C GLN A 209 9.68 -24.27 15.98
N GLU A 210 8.93 -23.17 16.04
CA GLU A 210 8.49 -22.38 14.88
C GLU A 210 9.67 -21.89 14.04
N GLN A 211 10.64 -21.24 14.68
CA GLN A 211 11.86 -20.75 14.04
C GLN A 211 12.64 -21.86 13.33
N LYS A 212 12.80 -23.01 13.99
CA LYS A 212 13.45 -24.20 13.40
C LYS A 212 12.64 -24.76 12.23
N ALA A 213 11.31 -24.72 12.34
CA ALA A 213 10.39 -25.18 11.32
C ALA A 213 10.46 -24.31 10.05
N ILE A 214 10.35 -22.99 10.19
CA ILE A 214 10.45 -22.01 9.10
C ILE A 214 11.82 -22.11 8.44
N LEU A 215 12.91 -22.14 9.22
CA LEU A 215 14.26 -22.29 8.69
C LEU A 215 14.44 -23.59 7.89
N ARG A 216 13.87 -24.71 8.35
CA ARG A 216 13.91 -25.98 7.60
C ARG A 216 13.16 -25.88 6.27
N GLY A 217 11.99 -25.27 6.25
CA GLY A 217 11.22 -25.04 5.02
C GLY A 217 11.99 -24.19 4.01
N LEU A 218 12.62 -23.11 4.50
CA LEU A 218 13.50 -22.25 3.73
C LEU A 218 14.73 -22.98 3.19
N LYS A 219 15.38 -23.83 4.00
CA LYS A 219 16.56 -24.60 3.57
C LYS A 219 16.23 -25.61 2.48
N LYS A 220 15.04 -26.24 2.51
CA LYS A 220 14.57 -27.07 1.39
C LYS A 220 14.40 -26.27 0.10
N ALA A 221 13.96 -25.02 0.17
CA ALA A 221 13.85 -24.17 -1.00
C ALA A 221 15.23 -23.71 -1.52
N GLU A 222 16.23 -23.59 -0.65
CA GLU A 222 17.63 -23.30 -1.02
C GLU A 222 18.29 -24.46 -1.77
N GLU A 223 17.89 -25.71 -1.52
CA GLU A 223 18.38 -26.90 -2.26
C GLU A 223 18.07 -26.83 -3.77
N GLU A 224 17.06 -26.05 -4.18
CA GLU A 224 16.72 -25.80 -5.59
C GLU A 224 17.63 -24.75 -6.27
N GLY A 225 18.56 -24.14 -5.52
CA GLY A 225 19.65 -23.30 -6.02
C GLY A 225 19.29 -21.86 -6.39
N LYS A 226 18.02 -21.46 -6.31
CA LYS A 226 17.52 -20.12 -6.69
C LYS A 226 17.23 -19.20 -5.51
N ILE A 227 17.26 -19.74 -4.29
CA ILE A 227 17.06 -19.01 -3.04
C ILE A 227 18.29 -19.23 -2.18
N VAL A 228 18.81 -18.18 -1.56
CA VAL A 228 19.91 -18.22 -0.60
C VAL A 228 19.39 -17.70 0.73
N VAL A 229 19.56 -18.48 1.80
CA VAL A 229 18.94 -18.19 3.11
C VAL A 229 20.01 -17.90 4.15
N LYS A 230 19.94 -16.69 4.71
CA LYS A 230 20.70 -16.27 5.89
C LYS A 230 19.75 -16.06 7.06
N SER A 231 20.09 -16.61 8.23
CA SER A 231 19.27 -16.51 9.43
C SER A 231 20.01 -15.75 10.53
N LYS A 232 19.29 -14.85 11.20
CA LYS A 232 19.72 -14.11 12.38
C LYS A 232 18.67 -14.30 13.48
N LYS A 233 19.13 -14.65 14.67
CA LYS A 233 18.29 -14.90 15.85
C LYS A 233 18.68 -13.92 16.94
N ALA A 234 17.71 -13.57 17.77
CA ALA A 234 17.93 -12.68 18.91
C ALA A 234 18.70 -11.41 18.50
N LEU A 235 18.19 -10.76 17.45
CA LEU A 235 18.78 -9.57 16.87
C LEU A 235 18.08 -8.34 17.45
N THR A 236 18.84 -7.40 18.00
CA THR A 236 18.31 -6.08 18.34
C THR A 236 18.00 -5.28 17.08
N PHE A 237 17.14 -4.26 17.16
CA PHE A 237 16.84 -3.42 16.01
C PHE A 237 18.08 -2.65 15.52
N LYS A 238 18.98 -2.27 16.44
CA LYS A 238 20.26 -1.65 16.09
C LYS A 238 21.15 -2.61 15.29
N GLU A 239 21.34 -3.84 15.75
CA GLU A 239 22.14 -4.83 15.02
C GLU A 239 21.53 -5.20 13.66
N PHE A 240 20.21 -5.11 13.54
CA PHE A 240 19.55 -5.24 12.23
C PHE A 240 19.95 -4.12 11.27
N GLY A 241 19.99 -2.88 11.75
CA GLY A 241 20.48 -1.76 10.94
C GLY A 241 21.96 -1.87 10.60
N ASP A 242 22.80 -2.24 11.58
CA ASP A 242 24.23 -2.49 11.35
C ASP A 242 24.43 -3.60 10.30
N TYR A 243 23.59 -4.63 10.31
CA TYR A 243 23.64 -5.70 9.31
C TYR A 243 23.29 -5.21 7.89
N LEU A 244 22.21 -4.44 7.73
CA LEU A 244 21.76 -3.96 6.43
C LEU A 244 22.72 -2.93 5.81
N THR A 245 23.39 -2.13 6.64
CA THR A 245 24.33 -1.10 6.17
C THR A 245 25.72 -1.65 5.86
N GLN A 246 26.13 -2.74 6.52
CA GLN A 246 27.47 -3.34 6.32
C GLN A 246 27.51 -4.47 5.29
N ILE A 247 26.34 -4.93 4.81
CA ILE A 247 26.30 -6.03 3.84
C ILE A 247 26.72 -5.55 2.46
N VAL A 248 27.53 -6.37 1.78
CA VAL A 248 27.86 -6.11 0.38
C VAL A 248 26.60 -6.20 -0.49
N PRO A 249 26.40 -5.32 -1.48
CA PRO A 249 25.19 -5.26 -2.30
C PRO A 249 24.71 -6.59 -2.87
N GLU A 250 25.63 -7.43 -3.37
CA GLU A 250 25.31 -8.71 -4.01
C GLU A 250 24.70 -9.73 -3.04
N LYS A 251 24.92 -9.53 -1.73
CA LYS A 251 24.38 -10.35 -0.64
C LYS A 251 23.22 -9.65 0.08
N ALA A 252 22.89 -8.42 -0.30
CA ALA A 252 21.77 -7.69 0.28
C ALA A 252 20.48 -8.50 0.13
N PRO A 253 19.60 -8.53 1.14
CA PRO A 253 18.39 -9.31 1.08
C PRO A 253 17.39 -8.72 0.08
N HIS A 254 16.87 -9.59 -0.78
CA HIS A 254 15.67 -9.30 -1.59
C HIS A 254 14.40 -9.51 -0.78
N ILE A 255 14.46 -10.41 0.21
CA ILE A 255 13.35 -10.75 1.10
C ILE A 255 13.82 -10.63 2.54
N ILE A 256 13.07 -9.91 3.36
CA ILE A 256 13.16 -9.98 4.82
C ILE A 256 11.99 -10.82 5.31
N HIS A 257 12.28 -11.97 5.92
CA HIS A 257 11.28 -12.77 6.65
C HIS A 257 11.42 -12.45 8.14
N PHE A 258 10.45 -11.76 8.72
CA PHE A 258 10.35 -11.56 10.15
C PHE A 258 9.47 -12.64 10.79
N ASP A 259 10.01 -13.33 11.80
CA ASP A 259 9.35 -14.36 12.58
C ASP A 259 9.39 -13.97 14.06
N GLY A 260 8.23 -13.59 14.61
CA GLY A 260 8.16 -12.99 15.93
C GLY A 260 6.77 -12.45 16.26
N HIS A 261 6.65 -11.73 17.38
CA HIS A 261 5.37 -11.14 17.76
C HIS A 261 5.04 -9.88 16.98
N GLY A 262 3.76 -9.74 16.64
CA GLY A 262 3.14 -8.50 16.24
C GLY A 262 2.28 -7.95 17.36
N PHE A 263 2.31 -6.64 17.56
CA PHE A 263 1.52 -5.94 18.56
C PHE A 263 0.78 -4.77 17.92
N PHE A 264 -0.36 -4.38 18.51
CA PHE A 264 -1.13 -3.23 18.06
C PHE A 264 -1.53 -2.37 19.25
N GLY A 265 -1.18 -1.09 19.21
CA GLY A 265 -1.44 -0.18 20.32
C GLY A 265 -0.82 1.19 20.13
N LYS A 266 -0.57 1.89 21.23
CA LYS A 266 0.16 3.17 21.24
C LYS A 266 1.50 3.01 21.94
N ARG A 267 2.51 3.73 21.49
CA ARG A 267 3.81 3.84 22.15
C ARG A 267 4.05 5.29 22.58
N CYS A 268 4.48 5.49 23.81
CA CYS A 268 4.83 6.83 24.29
C CYS A 268 6.08 7.36 23.54
N ASN A 269 6.01 8.54 22.95
CA ASN A 269 7.16 9.14 22.25
C ASN A 269 8.32 9.52 23.20
N LYS A 270 8.04 9.72 24.50
CA LYS A 270 9.05 10.12 25.49
C LYS A 270 9.78 8.93 26.12
N CYS A 271 9.03 8.00 26.72
CA CYS A 271 9.62 6.87 27.47
C CYS A 271 9.45 5.51 26.79
N ARG A 272 8.86 5.47 25.59
CA ARG A 272 8.61 4.25 24.79
C ARG A 272 7.70 3.20 25.45
N THR A 273 7.10 3.46 26.61
CA THR A 273 6.11 2.56 27.22
C THR A 273 4.95 2.27 26.26
N ILE A 274 4.55 1.00 26.21
CA ILE A 274 3.52 0.48 25.31
C ILE A 274 2.15 0.39 25.97
N HIS A 275 1.13 0.75 25.20
CA HIS A 275 -0.26 0.82 25.62
C HIS A 275 -1.14 -0.03 24.71
N LYS A 276 -1.65 -1.13 25.25
CA LYS A 276 -2.65 -1.99 24.57
C LYS A 276 -4.01 -1.30 24.40
N LYS A 277 -4.38 -0.42 25.33
CA LYS A 277 -5.64 0.32 25.29
C LYS A 277 -5.58 1.40 24.19
N LEU A 278 -6.24 1.16 23.07
CA LEU A 278 -6.25 2.06 21.91
C LEU A 278 -6.77 3.47 22.22
N ARG A 279 -7.63 3.61 23.24
CA ARG A 279 -8.19 4.89 23.69
C ARG A 279 -7.35 5.61 24.75
N ALA A 280 -6.18 5.11 25.11
CA ALA A 280 -5.30 5.79 26.06
C ALA A 280 -4.89 7.17 25.52
N THR A 281 -5.04 8.20 26.37
CA THR A 281 -4.70 9.58 26.05
C THR A 281 -3.39 10.05 26.70
N HIS A 282 -2.95 9.38 27.77
CA HIS A 282 -1.72 9.70 28.51
C HIS A 282 -0.93 8.43 28.82
N CYS A 283 0.39 8.58 28.89
CA CYS A 283 1.31 7.51 29.24
C CYS A 283 1.16 7.12 30.70
N ARG A 284 1.07 5.82 30.98
CA ARG A 284 0.88 5.28 32.33
C ARG A 284 2.15 5.36 33.18
N ASN A 285 3.29 5.45 32.50
CA ASN A 285 4.60 5.49 33.14
C ASN A 285 5.06 6.94 33.40
N CYS A 286 5.10 7.78 32.35
CA CYS A 286 5.66 9.14 32.47
C CYS A 286 4.63 10.27 32.41
N GLY A 287 3.33 9.97 32.29
CA GLY A 287 2.24 10.95 32.24
C GLY A 287 2.14 11.78 30.94
N SER A 288 3.09 11.65 30.01
CA SER A 288 3.08 12.43 28.76
C SER A 288 1.87 12.09 27.89
N PRO A 289 1.29 13.08 27.17
CA PRO A 289 0.22 12.82 26.20
C PRO A 289 0.62 11.78 25.14
N LEU A 290 -0.34 10.94 24.74
CA LEU A 290 -0.19 9.97 23.67
C LEU A 290 -0.83 10.52 22.39
N GLU A 291 -0.03 11.26 21.63
CA GLU A 291 -0.48 12.01 20.44
C GLU A 291 -0.69 11.13 19.20
N SER A 292 -0.10 9.94 19.13
CA SER A 292 -0.19 9.09 17.95
C SER A 292 -1.48 8.26 17.90
N ASP A 293 -2.01 8.11 16.69
CA ASP A 293 -2.98 7.08 16.36
C ASP A 293 -2.42 5.70 16.72
N PRO A 294 -3.26 4.77 17.19
CA PRO A 294 -2.83 3.40 17.41
C PRO A 294 -2.30 2.78 16.12
N GLN A 295 -1.18 2.07 16.23
CA GLN A 295 -0.50 1.45 15.10
C GLN A 295 0.07 0.07 15.44
N GLY A 296 0.54 -0.63 14.42
CA GLY A 296 1.24 -1.91 14.54
C GLY A 296 2.72 -1.77 14.90
N TYR A 297 3.22 -2.74 15.68
CA TYR A 297 4.62 -2.87 16.09
C TYR A 297 5.10 -4.31 15.93
N LEU A 298 6.38 -4.50 15.59
CA LEU A 298 7.09 -5.77 15.69
C LEU A 298 8.01 -5.74 16.91
N LEU A 299 8.08 -6.86 17.62
CA LEU A 299 8.91 -6.95 18.83
C LEU A 299 10.31 -7.47 18.50
N PHE A 300 11.33 -6.69 18.83
CA PHE A 300 12.74 -7.03 18.72
C PHE A 300 13.35 -7.24 20.11
N GLU A 301 14.52 -7.89 20.15
CA GLU A 301 15.30 -7.97 21.39
C GLU A 301 15.63 -6.56 21.89
N PRO A 302 15.56 -6.31 23.22
CA PRO A 302 15.95 -5.02 23.78
C PRO A 302 17.44 -4.76 23.55
N ASN A 303 17.82 -3.48 23.48
CA ASN A 303 19.23 -3.13 23.41
C ASN A 303 19.95 -3.59 24.68
N VAL A 304 21.24 -3.94 24.56
CA VAL A 304 22.06 -4.41 25.69
C VAL A 304 22.10 -3.38 26.83
N ASP A 305 21.95 -2.10 26.51
CA ASP A 305 21.96 -1.00 27.47
C ASP A 305 20.57 -0.77 28.14
N ASP A 306 19.51 -1.40 27.64
CA ASP A 306 18.12 -1.28 28.11
C ASP A 306 17.70 -2.53 28.92
N LEU A 307 18.47 -2.88 29.97
CA LEU A 307 18.28 -4.12 30.75
C LEU A 307 16.92 -4.23 31.47
N ASP A 308 16.21 -3.12 31.66
CA ASP A 308 14.91 -3.08 32.33
C ASP A 308 13.71 -3.35 31.40
N LYS A 309 13.94 -3.52 30.09
CA LYS A 309 12.88 -3.76 29.10
C LYS A 309 12.88 -5.22 28.65
N ASP A 310 11.69 -5.82 28.62
CA ASP A 310 11.51 -7.18 28.09
C ASP A 310 11.63 -7.26 26.56
N ALA A 311 11.24 -6.18 25.86
CA ALA A 311 11.24 -6.10 24.40
C ALA A 311 11.37 -4.65 23.90
N ASP A 312 11.91 -4.48 22.68
CA ASP A 312 11.80 -3.22 21.94
C ASP A 312 10.70 -3.32 20.88
N TYR A 313 9.76 -2.39 20.92
CA TYR A 313 8.59 -2.37 20.04
C TYR A 313 8.87 -1.45 18.88
N ILE A 314 9.11 -1.99 17.70
CA ILE A 314 9.50 -1.23 16.52
C ILE A 314 8.28 -1.00 15.61
N SER A 315 8.01 0.27 15.27
CA SER A 315 6.92 0.61 14.35
C SER A 315 7.29 0.24 12.91
N ALA A 316 6.29 0.15 12.04
CA ALA A 316 6.59 -0.09 10.63
C ALA A 316 7.32 1.10 9.98
N THR A 317 7.09 2.35 10.45
CA THR A 317 7.87 3.51 10.02
C THR A 317 9.35 3.32 10.33
N GLU A 318 9.72 2.93 11.56
CA GLU A 318 11.13 2.70 11.94
C GLU A 318 11.77 1.62 11.07
N ILE A 319 11.07 0.50 10.81
CA ILE A 319 11.57 -0.57 9.93
C ILE A 319 11.71 -0.08 8.49
N SER A 320 10.73 0.67 8.01
CA SER A 320 10.72 1.18 6.64
C SER A 320 11.84 2.18 6.39
N ASP A 321 12.06 3.10 7.33
CA ASP A 321 13.15 4.08 7.26
C ASP A 321 14.49 3.36 7.21
N LEU A 322 14.67 2.31 8.03
CA LEU A 322 15.88 1.50 8.00
C LEU A 322 16.09 0.81 6.64
N ILE A 323 15.05 0.14 6.12
CA ILE A 323 15.13 -0.53 4.81
C ILE A 323 15.40 0.48 3.70
N LYS A 324 14.71 1.62 3.72
CA LYS A 324 14.85 2.68 2.71
C LYS A 324 16.26 3.24 2.71
N THR A 325 16.83 3.58 3.87
CA THR A 325 18.22 4.02 3.98
C THR A 325 19.17 2.97 3.40
N SER A 326 18.99 1.69 3.74
CA SER A 326 19.85 0.63 3.18
C SER A 326 19.68 0.41 1.68
N ASN A 327 18.50 0.66 1.12
CA ASN A 327 18.25 0.54 -0.33
C ASN A 327 18.76 1.77 -1.11
N LEU A 328 18.84 2.96 -0.51
CA LEU A 328 19.42 4.15 -1.15
C LEU A 328 20.92 3.94 -1.46
N ASP A 329 21.63 3.23 -0.60
CA ASP A 329 23.03 2.85 -0.83
C ASP A 329 23.20 1.85 -2.02
N LEU A 330 22.09 1.39 -2.61
CA LEU A 330 22.03 0.42 -3.69
C LEU A 330 21.45 1.00 -5.00
N GLU A 331 21.26 2.32 -5.12
CA GLU A 331 20.61 2.95 -6.29
C GLU A 331 21.28 2.59 -7.64
N ASP A 332 22.61 2.41 -7.66
CA ASP A 332 23.36 1.98 -8.85
C ASP A 332 23.30 0.46 -9.14
N LYS A 333 22.58 -0.30 -8.30
CA LYS A 333 22.45 -1.77 -8.37
C LYS A 333 20.98 -2.18 -8.25
N PRO A 334 20.16 -1.96 -9.30
CA PRO A 334 18.71 -2.16 -9.24
C PRO A 334 18.30 -3.62 -9.00
N GLU A 335 19.18 -4.59 -9.25
CA GLU A 335 18.99 -5.98 -8.87
C GLU A 335 19.01 -6.21 -7.35
N SER A 336 19.63 -5.31 -6.57
CA SER A 336 19.81 -5.42 -5.12
C SER A 336 18.70 -4.71 -4.34
N GLY A 337 18.56 -5.05 -3.06
CA GLY A 337 17.64 -4.36 -2.14
C GLY A 337 16.31 -5.09 -1.92
N VAL A 338 15.62 -4.66 -0.86
CA VAL A 338 14.43 -5.35 -0.35
C VAL A 338 13.23 -5.11 -1.27
N ARG A 339 12.62 -6.20 -1.72
CA ARG A 339 11.42 -6.24 -2.59
C ARG A 339 10.20 -6.77 -1.85
N LEU A 340 10.41 -7.72 -0.94
CA LEU A 340 9.35 -8.36 -0.19
C LEU A 340 9.68 -8.38 1.30
N VAL A 341 8.69 -8.06 2.11
CA VAL A 341 8.71 -8.38 3.54
C VAL A 341 7.67 -9.46 3.82
N VAL A 342 8.09 -10.56 4.43
CA VAL A 342 7.22 -11.64 4.91
C VAL A 342 7.15 -11.55 6.41
N MET A 343 5.97 -11.37 6.98
CA MET A 343 5.77 -11.26 8.42
C MET A 343 4.99 -12.46 8.94
N SER A 344 5.68 -13.38 9.59
CA SER A 344 5.11 -14.37 10.49
C SER A 344 4.85 -13.72 11.86
N ALA A 345 3.99 -12.70 11.88
CA ALA A 345 3.67 -11.94 13.08
C ALA A 345 2.16 -11.70 13.17
N CYS A 346 1.57 -12.04 14.31
CA CYS A 346 0.13 -11.95 14.53
C CYS A 346 -0.40 -10.53 14.25
N LYS A 347 -1.52 -10.40 13.55
CA LYS A 347 -2.19 -9.12 13.21
C LYS A 347 -1.37 -8.13 12.38
N SER A 348 -0.21 -8.53 11.85
CA SER A 348 0.63 -7.69 10.99
C SER A 348 -0.08 -7.23 9.70
N GLY A 349 -1.11 -7.96 9.27
CA GLY A 349 -1.97 -7.61 8.14
C GLY A 349 -3.27 -6.88 8.50
N MET A 350 -3.52 -6.55 9.78
CA MET A 350 -4.75 -5.90 10.22
C MET A 350 -4.59 -4.38 10.37
N THR A 351 -5.67 -3.64 10.15
CA THR A 351 -5.83 -2.24 10.58
C THR A 351 -6.82 -2.20 11.75
N LEU A 352 -6.54 -1.43 12.80
CA LEU A 352 -7.41 -1.39 13.99
C LEU A 352 -7.56 0.04 14.52
N GLY A 353 -8.81 0.52 14.64
CA GLY A 353 -9.13 1.71 15.43
C GLY A 353 -8.56 3.05 14.94
N SER A 354 -8.29 3.20 13.64
CA SER A 354 -7.98 4.48 12.97
C SER A 354 -8.80 4.63 11.67
N ASP A 355 -8.93 5.87 11.21
CA ASP A 355 -9.48 6.30 9.92
C ASP A 355 -8.47 6.14 8.77
N SER A 356 -7.21 5.82 9.07
CA SER A 356 -6.17 5.58 8.08
C SER A 356 -6.00 4.10 7.76
N ALA A 357 -5.83 3.76 6.48
CA ALA A 357 -5.42 2.43 6.05
C ALA A 357 -3.97 2.11 6.46
N PHE A 358 -3.18 3.12 6.79
CA PHE A 358 -1.76 3.01 7.11
C PHE A 358 -1.47 2.98 8.61
N ASN A 359 -2.30 2.28 9.38
CA ASN A 359 -2.05 2.06 10.80
C ASN A 359 -1.65 0.61 11.13
N GLY A 360 -1.74 -0.32 10.18
CA GLY A 360 -1.16 -1.65 10.28
C GLY A 360 0.25 -1.71 9.68
N ILE A 361 1.01 -2.75 10.04
CA ILE A 361 2.43 -2.88 9.67
C ILE A 361 2.58 -3.09 8.17
N ALA A 362 1.79 -4.00 7.59
CA ALA A 362 1.87 -4.29 6.17
C ALA A 362 1.54 -3.08 5.30
N GLN A 363 0.50 -2.34 5.69
CA GLN A 363 0.02 -1.18 4.96
C GLN A 363 1.03 -0.03 5.03
N GLN A 364 1.64 0.21 6.19
CA GLN A 364 2.71 1.19 6.35
C GLN A 364 3.96 0.84 5.55
N LEU A 365 4.38 -0.43 5.51
CA LEU A 365 5.51 -0.87 4.68
C LEU A 365 5.23 -0.61 3.18
N ILE A 366 4.01 -0.89 2.71
CA ILE A 366 3.58 -0.57 1.34
C ILE A 366 3.60 0.95 1.09
N ALA A 367 3.13 1.75 2.04
CA ALA A 367 3.21 3.21 1.98
C ALA A 367 4.66 3.72 1.87
N GLN A 368 5.60 3.03 2.51
CA GLN A 368 7.02 3.39 2.50
C GLN A 368 7.83 2.69 1.40
N LYS A 369 7.18 2.44 0.25
CA LYS A 369 7.81 1.94 -0.99
C LYS A 369 8.30 0.48 -0.98
N ILE A 370 7.94 -0.33 0.01
CA ILE A 370 8.12 -1.79 -0.12
C ILE A 370 7.11 -2.29 -1.18
N THR A 371 7.58 -3.06 -2.16
CA THR A 371 6.74 -3.40 -3.33
C THR A 371 5.74 -4.52 -3.06
N ALA A 372 6.04 -5.41 -2.11
CA ALA A 372 5.14 -6.46 -1.68
C ALA A 372 5.29 -6.78 -0.19
N VAL A 373 4.19 -7.17 0.45
CA VAL A 373 4.19 -7.64 1.83
C VAL A 373 3.28 -8.85 1.98
N VAL A 374 3.80 -9.94 2.54
CA VAL A 374 2.98 -11.06 3.03
C VAL A 374 2.82 -10.90 4.53
N ALA A 375 1.59 -10.84 5.01
CA ALA A 375 1.28 -10.56 6.41
C ALA A 375 0.19 -11.48 6.96
N MET A 376 0.16 -11.66 8.29
CA MET A 376 -0.85 -12.48 8.95
C MET A 376 -1.96 -11.60 9.53
N GLN A 377 -3.22 -11.91 9.20
CA GLN A 377 -4.38 -11.26 9.81
C GLN A 377 -4.65 -11.79 11.22
N TYR A 378 -4.48 -13.09 11.43
CA TYR A 378 -4.79 -13.79 12.68
C TYR A 378 -3.58 -14.63 13.10
N ASN A 379 -3.65 -15.28 14.27
CA ASN A 379 -2.46 -15.85 14.91
C ASN A 379 -1.65 -16.81 14.03
N VAL A 380 -1.95 -18.09 13.86
CA VAL A 380 -1.21 -19.11 13.06
C VAL A 380 -0.46 -20.03 14.01
N THR A 381 -0.66 -21.33 13.79
CA THR A 381 0.00 -22.40 14.53
C THR A 381 1.41 -22.62 14.01
N ILE A 382 2.26 -23.24 14.82
CA ILE A 382 3.63 -23.57 14.45
C ILE A 382 3.66 -24.46 13.20
N GLU A 383 2.77 -25.45 13.15
CA GLU A 383 2.60 -26.38 12.05
C GLU A 383 2.12 -25.66 10.78
N GLY A 384 1.13 -24.76 10.92
CA GLY A 384 0.63 -23.93 9.82
C GLY A 384 1.70 -23.00 9.26
N ALA A 385 2.45 -22.29 10.11
CA ALA A 385 3.53 -21.38 9.70
C ALA A 385 4.65 -22.13 8.98
N LYS A 386 5.04 -23.31 9.49
CA LYS A 386 6.00 -24.21 8.85
C LYS A 386 5.55 -24.62 7.45
N ALA A 387 4.33 -25.16 7.35
CA ALA A 387 3.79 -25.67 6.10
C ALA A 387 3.68 -24.56 5.06
N PHE A 388 3.18 -23.39 5.49
CA PHE A 388 3.12 -22.19 4.67
C PHE A 388 4.50 -21.80 4.15
N ALA A 389 5.49 -21.59 5.03
CA ALA A 389 6.82 -21.13 4.63
C ALA A 389 7.50 -22.11 3.67
N GLU A 390 7.47 -23.41 3.96
CA GLU A 390 8.06 -24.43 3.08
C GLU A 390 7.47 -24.37 1.66
N ARG A 391 6.14 -24.34 1.56
CA ARG A 391 5.46 -24.37 0.26
C ARG A 391 5.53 -23.03 -0.47
N PHE A 392 5.45 -21.92 0.25
CA PHE A 392 5.60 -20.55 -0.26
C PHE A 392 6.98 -20.37 -0.90
N TYR A 393 8.06 -20.64 -0.15
CA TYR A 393 9.42 -20.44 -0.69
C TYR A 393 9.78 -21.45 -1.76
N ARG A 394 9.26 -22.68 -1.71
CA ARG A 394 9.40 -23.63 -2.82
C ARG A 394 8.72 -23.11 -4.09
N ALA A 395 7.47 -22.64 -4.01
CA ALA A 395 6.79 -22.07 -5.18
C ALA A 395 7.55 -20.86 -5.73
N LEU A 396 8.03 -20.00 -4.84
CA LEU A 396 8.85 -18.85 -5.21
C LEU A 396 10.16 -19.27 -5.88
N GLY A 397 10.90 -20.23 -5.32
CA GLY A 397 12.11 -20.81 -5.90
C GLY A 397 11.85 -21.44 -7.28
N ASN A 398 10.64 -21.95 -7.52
CA ASN A 398 10.18 -22.37 -8.83
C ASN A 398 9.76 -21.23 -9.77
N LYS A 399 10.21 -20.00 -9.48
CA LYS A 399 9.98 -18.76 -10.22
C LYS A 399 8.51 -18.38 -10.37
N LYS A 400 7.62 -18.89 -9.50
CA LYS A 400 6.21 -18.51 -9.49
C LYS A 400 6.05 -17.10 -8.93
N ALA A 401 5.06 -16.37 -9.45
CA ALA A 401 4.65 -15.08 -8.92
C ALA A 401 4.25 -15.16 -7.44
N LEU A 402 4.33 -14.04 -6.71
CA LEU A 402 4.02 -14.01 -5.28
C LEU A 402 2.58 -14.43 -4.98
N SER A 403 1.61 -14.03 -5.81
CA SER A 403 0.21 -14.44 -5.65
C SER A 403 0.03 -15.96 -5.71
N ILE A 404 0.75 -16.64 -6.62
CA ILE A 404 0.80 -18.11 -6.74
C ILE A 404 1.51 -18.73 -5.53
N ALA A 405 2.63 -18.14 -5.11
CA ALA A 405 3.40 -18.66 -3.98
C ALA A 405 2.59 -18.61 -2.68
N VAL A 406 1.87 -17.50 -2.44
CA VAL A 406 0.96 -17.37 -1.29
C VAL A 406 -0.17 -18.39 -1.37
N SER A 407 -0.87 -18.48 -2.52
CA SER A 407 -1.93 -19.49 -2.71
C SER A 407 -1.43 -20.92 -2.48
N SER A 408 -0.24 -21.25 -2.96
CA SER A 408 0.40 -22.55 -2.72
C SER A 408 0.62 -22.80 -1.21
N GLY A 409 1.07 -21.79 -0.46
CA GLY A 409 1.22 -21.86 0.99
C GLY A 409 -0.13 -22.03 1.71
N GLN A 410 -1.17 -21.32 1.27
CA GLN A 410 -2.52 -21.42 1.82
C GLN A 410 -3.11 -22.83 1.58
N GLU A 411 -2.88 -23.43 0.42
CA GLU A 411 -3.34 -24.80 0.09
C GLU A 411 -2.92 -25.82 1.16
N VAL A 412 -1.65 -25.80 1.58
CA VAL A 412 -1.14 -26.77 2.58
C VAL A 412 -1.63 -26.46 4.00
N MET A 413 -1.84 -25.19 4.34
CA MET A 413 -2.45 -24.80 5.61
C MET A 413 -3.91 -25.27 5.74
N SER A 414 -4.59 -25.57 4.63
CA SER A 414 -5.96 -26.10 4.66
C SER A 414 -6.04 -27.48 5.32
N ARG A 415 -4.96 -28.27 5.24
CA ARG A 415 -4.86 -29.59 5.86
C ARG A 415 -4.55 -29.51 7.37
N GLU A 416 -3.94 -28.40 7.80
CA GLU A 416 -3.48 -28.15 9.16
C GLU A 416 -4.45 -27.22 9.91
N GLY A 417 -5.61 -27.75 10.31
CA GLY A 417 -6.56 -27.00 11.16
C GLY A 417 -7.31 -25.86 10.47
N ASN A 418 -7.38 -25.86 9.12
CA ASN A 418 -8.18 -24.95 8.32
C ASN A 418 -7.81 -23.45 8.50
N GLN A 419 -6.52 -23.14 8.63
CA GLN A 419 -5.99 -21.79 8.93
C GLN A 419 -5.52 -21.01 7.69
N TRP A 420 -5.86 -21.47 6.50
CA TRP A 420 -5.32 -20.99 5.22
C TRP A 420 -5.66 -19.55 4.87
N TYR A 421 -6.70 -18.96 5.47
CA TYR A 421 -7.13 -17.59 5.20
C TYR A 421 -6.31 -16.51 5.95
N ARG A 422 -5.37 -16.93 6.80
CA ARG A 422 -4.62 -16.01 7.68
C ARG A 422 -3.53 -15.22 6.95
N PRO A 423 -2.74 -15.81 6.04
CA PRO A 423 -1.78 -15.06 5.24
C PRO A 423 -2.49 -14.27 4.15
N VAL A 424 -2.18 -12.98 4.04
CA VAL A 424 -2.66 -12.10 2.96
C VAL A 424 -1.48 -11.45 2.25
N LEU A 425 -1.64 -11.21 0.96
CA LEU A 425 -0.64 -10.55 0.11
C LEU A 425 -1.07 -9.11 -0.16
N TYR A 426 -0.24 -8.16 0.23
CA TYR A 426 -0.33 -6.78 -0.22
C TYR A 426 0.67 -6.54 -1.35
N LEU A 427 0.20 -5.94 -2.45
CA LEU A 427 1.05 -5.51 -3.57
C LEU A 427 0.95 -3.99 -3.74
N ARG A 428 2.10 -3.35 -3.98
CA ARG A 428 2.18 -1.90 -4.25
C ARG A 428 1.96 -1.55 -5.71
N SER A 429 2.28 -2.48 -6.61
CA SER A 429 1.99 -2.37 -8.04
C SER A 429 0.75 -3.19 -8.38
N LEU A 430 -0.11 -2.65 -9.23
CA LEU A 430 -1.17 -3.43 -9.89
C LEU A 430 -0.57 -4.31 -11.00
N ASP A 431 0.63 -4.86 -10.81
CA ASP A 431 1.36 -5.52 -11.87
C ASP A 431 0.53 -6.65 -12.51
N GLU A 432 0.72 -6.85 -13.81
CA GLU A 432 0.02 -7.90 -14.55
C GLU A 432 0.57 -9.30 -14.21
N LYS A 433 1.69 -9.36 -13.48
CA LYS A 433 2.42 -10.59 -13.19
C LYS A 433 2.22 -11.11 -11.75
N GLY A 434 1.39 -10.49 -10.92
CA GLY A 434 1.08 -11.00 -9.57
C GLY A 434 2.25 -10.95 -8.59
N GLY A 435 3.11 -9.94 -8.70
CA GLY A 435 4.32 -9.75 -7.90
C GLY A 435 5.49 -10.62 -8.36
N GLN A 436 5.76 -10.72 -9.67
CA GLN A 436 6.84 -11.55 -10.19
C GLN A 436 8.22 -11.02 -9.74
N LEU A 437 8.98 -11.85 -9.00
CA LEU A 437 10.32 -11.48 -8.52
C LEU A 437 11.46 -12.02 -9.38
N PHE A 438 11.26 -13.15 -10.07
CA PHE A 438 12.29 -13.79 -10.88
C PHE A 438 12.22 -13.39 -12.34
N ALA A 439 13.37 -13.29 -13.01
CA ALA A 439 13.43 -13.11 -14.46
C ALA A 439 12.82 -14.32 -15.20
N ASP A 440 11.94 -14.03 -16.16
CA ASP A 440 11.37 -15.01 -17.08
C ASP A 440 12.47 -15.52 -18.02
N THR A 441 12.40 -16.79 -18.42
CA THR A 441 13.40 -17.38 -19.34
C THR A 441 13.31 -16.85 -20.77
N GLU A 442 12.22 -16.17 -21.13
CA GLU A 442 12.03 -15.57 -22.47
C GLU A 442 12.72 -14.22 -22.61
N ASP A 443 12.78 -13.41 -21.55
CA ASP A 443 13.47 -12.11 -21.54
C ASP A 443 14.99 -12.24 -21.77
N ALA A 444 15.57 -13.42 -21.48
CA ALA A 444 16.99 -13.70 -21.67
C ALA A 444 17.39 -13.99 -23.14
N LYS A 445 16.43 -14.22 -24.05
CA LYS A 445 16.74 -14.51 -25.48
C LYS A 445 16.85 -13.27 -26.35
N VAL A 446 16.34 -12.11 -25.91
CA VAL A 446 16.34 -10.87 -26.71
C VAL A 446 17.72 -10.17 -26.71
N THR A 447 18.66 -10.56 -25.86
CA THR A 447 19.98 -9.90 -25.73
C THR A 447 21.16 -10.63 -26.40
N LYS A 448 20.93 -11.70 -27.16
CA LYS A 448 22.02 -12.45 -27.85
C LYS A 448 21.68 -12.87 -29.28
N SER A 449 21.37 -11.90 -30.14
CA SER A 449 21.40 -11.94 -31.60
C SER A 449 21.05 -10.50 -32.00
N ASP A 450 21.95 -9.62 -32.45
CA ASP A 450 22.62 -9.70 -33.74
C ASP A 450 23.91 -8.87 -33.74
N THR A 451 25.02 -9.56 -33.96
CA THR A 451 26.14 -8.97 -34.71
C THR A 451 26.17 -9.76 -36.02
N VAL A 452 26.00 -9.09 -37.16
CA VAL A 452 26.60 -9.43 -38.48
C VAL A 452 25.98 -8.53 -39.59
N THR A 453 26.86 -7.65 -40.09
CA THR A 453 27.05 -7.13 -41.46
C THR A 453 25.88 -6.56 -42.30
N ASN A 454 26.04 -5.27 -42.63
CA ASN A 454 25.47 -4.58 -43.79
C ASN A 454 25.78 -5.29 -45.11
N ALA A 455 24.75 -5.54 -45.92
CA ALA A 455 24.82 -5.47 -47.38
C ALA A 455 23.40 -5.30 -47.98
N ASP A 456 23.18 -4.12 -48.57
CA ASP A 456 22.32 -3.79 -49.72
C ASP A 456 20.98 -4.53 -49.91
N ILE A 457 19.89 -3.90 -49.46
CA ILE A 457 18.61 -3.89 -50.19
C ILE A 457 18.05 -2.46 -50.17
N ASN A 458 17.86 -1.92 -51.39
CA ASN A 458 17.41 -0.57 -51.73
C ASN A 458 15.99 -0.28 -51.18
N PRO A 459 15.64 0.98 -50.85
CA PRO A 459 14.48 1.34 -50.05
C PRO A 459 13.23 1.52 -50.92
N ASN A 460 12.08 1.14 -50.37
CA ASN A 460 10.79 1.68 -50.81
C ASN A 460 10.24 2.56 -49.67
N PRO A 461 9.54 3.67 -49.97
CA PRO A 461 9.55 4.86 -49.14
C PRO A 461 8.76 4.67 -47.85
N SER A 462 9.43 4.90 -46.72
CA SER A 462 8.76 5.20 -45.46
C SER A 462 7.94 6.49 -45.61
N PRO A 463 6.77 6.61 -44.95
CA PRO A 463 6.09 7.88 -44.80
C PRO A 463 7.01 8.86 -44.05
N PRO A 464 6.84 10.18 -44.22
CA PRO A 464 7.81 11.13 -43.72
C PRO A 464 7.86 11.10 -42.19
N SER A 465 9.08 11.02 -41.65
CA SER A 465 9.44 11.20 -40.23
C SER A 465 8.97 12.55 -39.64
N ASN A 466 8.44 13.45 -40.47
CA ASN A 466 7.81 14.69 -40.03
C ASN A 466 6.48 14.45 -39.29
N SER A 467 5.78 13.32 -39.52
CA SER A 467 4.47 13.08 -38.88
C SER A 467 4.58 12.91 -37.36
N LEU A 468 5.56 12.14 -36.86
CA LEU A 468 5.76 11.91 -35.43
C LEU A 468 6.25 13.16 -34.68
N ILE A 469 7.09 13.98 -35.33
CA ILE A 469 7.57 15.24 -34.74
C ILE A 469 6.42 16.25 -34.67
N GLU A 470 5.63 16.42 -35.75
CA GLU A 470 4.44 17.27 -35.75
C GLU A 470 3.38 16.79 -34.73
N ILE A 471 3.17 15.47 -34.60
CA ILE A 471 2.24 14.91 -33.61
C ILE A 471 2.75 15.17 -32.18
N LYS A 472 4.07 15.04 -31.92
CA LYS A 472 4.67 15.34 -30.61
C LYS A 472 4.65 16.83 -30.27
N GLU A 473 4.86 17.72 -31.24
CA GLU A 473 4.75 19.18 -31.03
C GLU A 473 3.30 19.62 -30.78
N LYS A 474 2.35 19.08 -31.53
CA LYS A 474 0.91 19.33 -31.32
C LYS A 474 0.44 18.85 -29.93
N SER A 475 0.93 17.69 -29.50
CA SER A 475 0.67 17.14 -28.16
C SER A 475 1.23 18.03 -27.05
N LYS A 476 2.39 18.66 -27.27
CA LYS A 476 3.02 19.58 -26.31
C LYS A 476 2.25 20.89 -26.15
N ALA A 477 1.62 21.37 -27.22
CA ALA A 477 0.72 22.53 -27.17
C ALA A 477 -0.57 22.21 -26.40
N GLU A 478 -1.19 21.06 -26.68
CA GLU A 478 -2.41 20.58 -26.01
C GLU A 478 -2.16 20.32 -24.49
N LEU A 479 -0.99 19.81 -24.12
CA LEU A 479 -0.55 19.66 -22.71
C LEU A 479 -0.48 21.00 -21.94
N SER A 480 -0.12 22.09 -22.63
CA SER A 480 -0.07 23.43 -22.02
C SER A 480 -1.47 24.01 -21.78
N GLU A 481 -2.41 23.69 -22.67
CA GLU A 481 -3.79 24.16 -22.61
C GLU A 481 -4.58 23.41 -21.51
N ILE A 482 -4.35 22.10 -21.37
CA ILE A 482 -4.91 21.27 -20.28
C ILE A 482 -4.45 21.78 -18.90
N SER A 483 -3.21 22.24 -18.79
CA SER A 483 -2.67 22.78 -17.53
C SER A 483 -3.32 24.12 -17.14
N ARG A 484 -3.98 24.81 -18.07
CA ARG A 484 -4.62 26.12 -17.86
C ARG A 484 -6.08 26.01 -17.41
N MET A 485 -6.71 24.85 -17.53
CA MET A 485 -8.16 24.65 -17.33
C MET A 485 -8.60 24.26 -15.92
N SER A 486 -7.70 24.05 -14.96
CA SER A 486 -8.09 23.71 -13.58
C SER A 486 -8.27 24.96 -12.71
N TYR A 487 -9.46 25.57 -12.73
CA TYR A 487 -10.00 26.31 -11.59
C TYR A 487 -11.44 26.71 -11.89
N LEU A 488 -12.39 26.23 -11.09
CA LEU A 488 -13.56 26.97 -10.58
C LEU A 488 -14.30 26.10 -9.55
N SER A 489 -14.85 26.75 -8.52
CA SER A 489 -15.65 26.11 -7.48
C SER A 489 -17.08 26.67 -7.46
N ALA A 490 -18.04 25.73 -7.40
CA ALA A 490 -19.41 25.79 -6.87
C ALA A 490 -20.53 26.47 -7.70
N ASN A 491 -21.50 25.68 -8.15
CA ASN A 491 -22.85 25.58 -7.53
C ASN A 491 -23.79 24.63 -8.31
N ASN A 492 -23.72 23.33 -7.96
CA ASN A 492 -24.77 22.29 -8.04
C ASN A 492 -24.08 20.96 -7.69
N ASP A 493 -24.65 20.11 -6.83
CA ASP A 493 -24.05 18.81 -6.45
C ASP A 493 -23.69 17.98 -7.71
N LEU A 494 -24.48 18.09 -8.77
CA LEU A 494 -24.23 17.42 -10.06
C LEU A 494 -23.12 18.06 -10.91
N ILE A 495 -23.00 19.39 -10.90
CA ILE A 495 -21.92 20.10 -11.62
C ILE A 495 -20.59 19.78 -10.95
N SER A 496 -20.51 19.87 -9.62
CA SER A 496 -19.26 19.60 -8.89
C SER A 496 -18.81 18.14 -9.02
N MET A 497 -19.74 17.18 -9.04
CA MET A 497 -19.41 15.78 -9.34
C MET A 497 -18.87 15.60 -10.77
N LYS A 498 -19.47 16.28 -11.76
CA LYS A 498 -19.02 16.21 -13.16
C LYS A 498 -17.69 16.95 -13.37
N GLU A 499 -17.45 18.07 -12.71
CA GLU A 499 -16.17 18.81 -12.70
C GLU A 499 -15.05 17.96 -12.09
N ASN A 500 -15.30 17.28 -10.96
CA ASN A 500 -14.32 16.36 -10.36
C ASN A 500 -14.01 15.18 -11.28
N TYR A 501 -15.01 14.63 -11.97
CA TYR A 501 -14.81 13.56 -12.95
C TYR A 501 -14.07 14.07 -14.20
N LEU A 502 -14.34 15.29 -14.63
CA LEU A 502 -13.66 15.96 -15.73
C LEU A 502 -12.19 16.19 -15.40
N ASP A 503 -11.86 16.63 -14.19
CA ASP A 503 -10.49 16.76 -13.69
C ASP A 503 -9.76 15.42 -13.74
N GLN A 504 -10.40 14.33 -13.31
CA GLN A 504 -9.81 12.99 -13.40
C GLN A 504 -9.53 12.56 -14.85
N LEU A 505 -10.44 12.87 -15.78
CA LEU A 505 -10.24 12.58 -17.20
C LEU A 505 -9.12 13.41 -17.81
N TYR A 506 -8.98 14.68 -17.43
CA TYR A 506 -7.86 15.53 -17.86
C TYR A 506 -6.51 15.04 -17.30
N GLN A 507 -6.47 14.54 -16.06
CA GLN A 507 -5.25 13.93 -15.51
C GLN A 507 -4.86 12.64 -16.24
N GLN A 508 -5.84 11.78 -16.58
CA GLN A 508 -5.60 10.59 -17.40
C GLN A 508 -5.12 10.96 -18.80
N LEU A 509 -5.73 11.98 -19.41
CA LEU A 509 -5.34 12.48 -20.72
C LEU A 509 -3.90 13.02 -20.70
N LYS A 510 -3.54 13.80 -19.68
CA LYS A 510 -2.18 14.30 -19.48
C LYS A 510 -1.17 13.16 -19.36
N ALA A 511 -1.45 12.16 -18.53
CA ALA A 511 -0.59 10.99 -18.38
C ALA A 511 -0.43 10.22 -19.70
N ALA A 512 -1.53 10.06 -20.47
CA ALA A 512 -1.49 9.40 -21.77
C ALA A 512 -0.60 10.17 -22.78
N TYR A 513 -0.64 11.51 -22.79
CA TYR A 513 0.27 12.32 -23.61
C TYR A 513 1.74 12.25 -23.16
N GLU A 514 2.00 12.20 -21.84
CA GLU A 514 3.35 12.02 -21.30
C GLU A 514 3.94 10.66 -21.69
N ILE A 515 3.11 9.60 -21.68
CA ILE A 515 3.47 8.27 -22.20
C ILE A 515 3.69 8.33 -23.71
N PHE A 516 2.78 8.95 -24.46
CA PHE A 516 2.90 9.09 -25.92
C PHE A 516 4.23 9.74 -26.35
N ALA A 517 4.74 10.68 -25.55
CA ALA A 517 6.03 11.32 -25.80
C ALA A 517 7.24 10.36 -25.73
N GLN A 518 7.12 9.28 -24.95
CA GLN A 518 8.22 8.39 -24.54
C GLN A 518 8.21 7.00 -25.22
N VAL A 519 7.13 6.62 -25.90
CA VAL A 519 6.94 5.28 -26.46
C VAL A 519 7.40 5.11 -27.92
N THR A 520 7.59 3.85 -28.34
CA THR A 520 7.98 3.46 -29.71
C THR A 520 6.80 3.57 -30.69
N GLU A 521 7.07 3.50 -32.01
CA GLU A 521 6.05 3.72 -33.06
C GLU A 521 4.87 2.72 -33.03
N ALA A 522 5.13 1.46 -32.68
CA ALA A 522 4.09 0.44 -32.52
C ALA A 522 3.19 0.69 -31.28
N GLU A 523 3.78 1.22 -30.20
CA GLU A 523 3.08 1.56 -28.96
C GLU A 523 2.34 2.90 -29.07
N ALA A 524 2.85 3.84 -29.87
CA ALA A 524 2.24 5.13 -30.12
C ALA A 524 0.83 5.00 -30.70
N THR A 525 0.58 4.03 -31.59
CA THR A 525 -0.76 3.79 -32.16
C THR A 525 -1.78 3.39 -31.08
N ARG A 526 -1.36 2.58 -30.09
CA ARG A 526 -2.20 2.15 -28.97
C ARG A 526 -2.50 3.31 -28.03
N VAL A 527 -1.49 4.09 -27.66
CA VAL A 527 -1.63 5.26 -26.78
C VAL A 527 -2.46 6.36 -27.47
N GLN A 528 -2.34 6.53 -28.79
CA GLN A 528 -3.17 7.46 -29.56
C GLN A 528 -4.66 7.07 -29.52
N PHE A 529 -4.97 5.77 -29.57
CA PHE A 529 -6.35 5.29 -29.45
C PHE A 529 -6.93 5.61 -28.06
N GLU A 530 -6.13 5.47 -27.00
CA GLU A 530 -6.48 5.84 -25.63
C GLU A 530 -6.73 7.34 -25.47
N ILE A 531 -5.84 8.19 -26.02
CA ILE A 531 -5.99 9.65 -26.06
C ILE A 531 -7.32 10.04 -26.72
N ASN A 532 -7.61 9.48 -27.90
CA ASN A 532 -8.85 9.76 -28.63
C ASN A 532 -10.10 9.35 -27.81
N GLY A 533 -10.02 8.24 -27.08
CA GLY A 533 -11.07 7.77 -26.18
C GLY A 533 -11.32 8.71 -25.01
N LEU A 534 -10.26 9.21 -24.38
CA LEU A 534 -10.31 10.17 -23.27
C LEU A 534 -10.86 11.53 -23.72
N GLN A 535 -10.40 12.05 -24.86
CA GLN A 535 -10.93 13.28 -25.45
C GLN A 535 -12.44 13.19 -25.72
N LYS A 536 -12.91 12.05 -26.24
CA LYS A 536 -14.34 11.82 -26.47
C LYS A 536 -15.15 11.84 -25.16
N LYS A 537 -14.62 11.25 -24.08
CA LYS A 537 -15.25 11.28 -22.75
C LYS A 537 -15.30 12.69 -22.18
N ILE A 538 -14.20 13.44 -22.26
CA ILE A 538 -14.10 14.84 -21.84
C ILE A 538 -15.14 15.71 -22.56
N ASN A 539 -15.22 15.59 -23.89
CA ASN A 539 -16.18 16.32 -24.71
C ASN A 539 -17.65 15.95 -24.40
N ASN A 540 -17.89 14.75 -23.88
CA ASN A 540 -19.23 14.35 -23.45
C ASN A 540 -19.59 14.98 -22.10
N VAL A 541 -18.69 14.91 -21.11
CA VAL A 541 -18.90 15.49 -19.77
C VAL A 541 -19.01 17.01 -19.86
N ASN A 542 -18.20 17.67 -20.68
CA ASN A 542 -18.29 19.12 -20.91
C ASN A 542 -19.65 19.56 -21.49
N ARG A 543 -20.23 18.78 -22.41
CA ARG A 543 -21.61 19.04 -22.90
C ARG A 543 -22.64 18.89 -21.78
N GLU A 544 -22.51 17.83 -20.98
CA GLU A 544 -23.41 17.59 -19.84
C GLU A 544 -23.31 18.67 -18.74
N ILE A 545 -22.16 19.32 -18.57
CA ILE A 545 -21.99 20.46 -17.65
C ILE A 545 -22.63 21.74 -18.25
N ALA A 546 -22.40 21.99 -19.54
CA ALA A 546 -22.93 23.17 -20.24
C ALA A 546 -24.48 23.22 -20.27
N ASP A 547 -25.13 22.05 -20.20
CA ASP A 547 -26.59 21.93 -20.14
C ASP A 547 -27.20 22.33 -18.77
N ILE A 548 -26.37 22.65 -17.76
CA ILE A 548 -26.82 23.01 -16.40
C ILE A 548 -26.74 24.54 -16.20
N LYS A 549 -27.89 25.22 -16.06
CA LYS A 549 -27.98 26.70 -15.97
C LYS A 549 -27.31 27.27 -14.69
N PRO A 550 -26.54 28.38 -14.77
CA PRO A 550 -25.84 28.98 -13.63
C PRO A 550 -26.72 29.93 -12.77
N ILE A 551 -26.46 29.98 -11.46
CA ILE A 551 -27.02 30.95 -10.50
C ILE A 551 -25.94 32.01 -10.18
N ASN A 552 -26.30 33.30 -10.31
CA ASN A 552 -25.41 34.45 -10.09
C ASN A 552 -24.96 34.61 -8.63
N LYS A 553 -23.71 35.07 -8.45
CA LYS A 553 -23.02 35.29 -7.16
C LYS A 553 -23.16 36.76 -6.72
N PRO A 554 -23.25 37.09 -5.41
CA PRO A 554 -23.12 38.47 -4.94
C PRO A 554 -21.63 38.88 -4.87
N GLN A 555 -21.32 40.09 -5.31
CA GLN A 555 -20.01 40.74 -5.16
C GLN A 555 -19.85 41.33 -3.75
N GLY A 556 -18.70 41.05 -3.13
CA GLY A 556 -18.24 41.71 -1.91
C GLY A 556 -16.81 42.18 -2.10
N ASP A 557 -16.65 43.49 -2.23
CA ASP A 557 -15.38 44.21 -2.36
C ASP A 557 -14.53 44.14 -1.09
N ARG A 558 -13.25 43.77 -1.25
CA ARG A 558 -12.07 44.31 -0.55
C ARG A 558 -10.81 43.62 -1.08
N GLN A 559 -10.16 44.23 -2.07
CA GLN A 559 -8.86 43.81 -2.58
C GLN A 559 -7.72 44.56 -1.87
N THR A 560 -6.77 43.83 -1.32
CA THR A 560 -5.47 44.33 -0.84
C THR A 560 -4.57 44.71 -2.04
N PRO A 561 -3.50 45.49 -1.86
CA PRO A 561 -2.60 45.90 -2.97
C PRO A 561 -1.98 44.73 -3.75
N PHE A 562 -1.86 43.55 -3.12
CA PHE A 562 -1.38 42.32 -3.76
C PHE A 562 -2.45 41.56 -4.56
N GLN A 563 -3.71 41.95 -4.44
CA GLN A 563 -4.84 41.41 -5.20
C GLN A 563 -5.24 42.33 -6.37
N GLN A 564 -4.56 43.47 -6.53
CA GLN A 564 -4.79 44.44 -7.61
C GLN A 564 -3.99 44.15 -8.88
N VAL A 565 -3.06 43.19 -8.84
CA VAL A 565 -2.23 42.77 -9.98
C VAL A 565 -2.26 41.25 -10.12
N SER A 566 -2.26 40.75 -11.35
CA SER A 566 -2.36 39.33 -11.62
C SER A 566 -1.09 38.60 -11.17
N SER A 567 -1.23 37.31 -10.85
CA SER A 567 -0.09 36.45 -10.50
C SER A 567 0.95 36.38 -11.62
N GLU A 568 0.51 36.52 -12.88
CA GLU A 568 1.39 36.60 -14.06
C GLU A 568 2.23 37.88 -14.05
N GLU A 569 1.62 39.04 -13.75
CA GLU A 569 2.36 40.31 -13.71
C GLU A 569 3.38 40.35 -12.55
N LEU A 570 3.05 39.73 -11.40
CA LEU A 570 4.00 39.56 -10.29
C LEU A 570 5.17 38.65 -10.67
N PHE A 571 4.89 37.57 -11.41
CA PHE A 571 5.91 36.63 -11.87
C PHE A 571 6.85 37.24 -12.92
N GLU A 572 6.31 38.02 -13.85
CA GLU A 572 7.11 38.74 -14.86
C GLU A 572 8.03 39.77 -14.20
N ARG A 573 7.50 40.59 -13.28
CA ARG A 573 8.31 41.56 -12.53
C ARG A 573 9.41 40.90 -11.70
N GLY A 574 9.11 39.78 -11.03
CA GLY A 574 10.11 39.00 -10.29
C GLY A 574 11.19 38.40 -11.20
N THR A 575 10.79 37.93 -12.39
CA THR A 575 11.71 37.36 -13.38
C THR A 575 12.64 38.42 -13.95
N GLU A 576 12.14 39.62 -14.25
CA GLU A 576 12.93 40.72 -14.78
C GLU A 576 13.95 41.25 -13.75
N LEU A 577 13.55 41.30 -12.47
CA LEU A 577 14.42 41.68 -11.36
C LEU A 577 15.59 40.70 -11.17
N ILE A 578 15.35 39.39 -11.36
CA ILE A 578 16.38 38.36 -11.31
C ILE A 578 17.32 38.43 -12.52
N LYS A 579 16.76 38.61 -13.73
CA LYS A 579 17.54 38.66 -14.97
C LYS A 579 18.46 39.88 -15.05
N THR A 580 18.08 40.99 -14.42
CA THR A 580 18.85 42.24 -14.44
C THR A 580 19.85 42.37 -13.28
N ALA A 581 19.87 41.41 -12.35
CA ALA A 581 20.75 41.43 -11.19
C ALA A 581 22.23 41.14 -11.55
N LYS A 582 23.13 42.08 -11.24
CA LYS A 582 24.57 42.00 -11.57
C LYS A 582 25.36 40.91 -10.79
N LYS A 583 24.78 40.26 -9.79
CA LYS A 583 25.37 39.10 -9.08
C LYS A 583 24.28 38.05 -8.84
N ARG A 584 24.62 36.77 -9.01
CA ARG A 584 23.68 35.65 -8.84
C ARG A 584 23.37 35.47 -7.36
N VAL A 585 22.13 35.77 -6.97
CA VAL A 585 21.58 35.60 -5.62
C VAL A 585 20.58 34.45 -5.66
N ALA A 586 20.72 33.47 -4.76
CA ALA A 586 19.66 32.50 -4.49
C ALA A 586 18.69 33.13 -3.48
N LEU A 587 17.47 33.41 -3.90
CA LEU A 587 16.38 33.81 -3.02
C LEU A 587 15.73 32.55 -2.44
N VAL A 588 15.92 32.30 -1.15
CA VAL A 588 15.19 31.26 -0.41
C VAL A 588 13.97 31.92 0.21
N ALA A 589 12.78 31.68 -0.36
CA ALA A 589 11.52 32.09 0.26
C ALA A 589 11.23 31.20 1.48
N LYS A 590 10.97 31.85 2.63
CA LYS A 590 10.51 31.49 3.99
C LYS A 590 10.33 30.03 4.48
N THR A 591 10.38 28.97 3.68
CA THR A 591 10.32 27.60 4.22
C THR A 591 10.99 26.63 3.26
N PRO A 592 12.20 26.10 3.58
CA PRO A 592 12.22 24.83 4.31
C PRO A 592 13.50 24.61 5.17
N ILE A 593 13.49 24.96 6.46
CA ILE A 593 14.21 24.23 7.53
C ILE A 593 13.37 24.39 8.82
N PRO A 594 12.70 23.34 9.34
CA PRO A 594 11.96 23.45 10.59
C PRO A 594 12.93 23.34 11.77
N LEU A 595 13.32 24.47 12.36
CA LEU A 595 13.81 24.51 13.74
C LEU A 595 12.64 24.89 14.64
N VAL A 596 12.05 23.88 15.28
CA VAL A 596 10.88 24.03 16.16
C VAL A 596 11.34 24.60 17.49
N GLY A 597 11.17 25.91 17.67
CA GLY A 597 10.81 26.48 18.96
C GLY A 597 9.30 26.75 18.92
N THR A 598 8.55 26.27 19.91
CA THR A 598 7.11 26.54 19.99
C THR A 598 6.89 28.05 20.14
N ARG A 599 6.30 28.71 19.12
CA ARG A 599 5.67 30.01 19.32
C ARG A 599 4.57 29.83 20.38
N PRO A 600 4.52 30.63 21.45
CA PRO A 600 3.37 30.61 22.35
C PRO A 600 2.15 31.08 21.57
N TYR A 601 1.26 30.15 21.23
CA TYR A 601 -0.01 30.45 20.59
C TYR A 601 -0.90 31.18 21.59
N GLY A 602 -1.28 32.42 21.28
CA GLY A 602 -2.30 33.18 22.04
C GLY A 602 -1.79 34.33 22.91
N GLU A 603 -0.48 34.62 22.94
CA GLU A 603 0.04 35.81 23.63
C GLU A 603 0.51 36.88 22.62
N GLN A 604 0.24 38.16 22.92
CA GLN A 604 0.85 39.28 22.20
C GLN A 604 2.33 39.36 22.55
N PHE A 605 3.20 38.92 21.64
CA PHE A 605 4.64 39.02 21.78
C PHE A 605 5.21 39.86 20.65
N ASP A 606 6.22 40.68 20.96
CA ASP A 606 6.99 41.43 19.95
C ASP A 606 7.79 40.41 19.13
N SER A 607 7.39 40.17 17.88
CA SER A 607 7.96 39.11 17.05
C SER A 607 9.42 39.37 16.65
N TYR A 608 9.89 40.61 16.74
CA TYR A 608 11.18 41.01 16.19
C TYR A 608 12.39 40.34 16.88
N PRO A 609 12.51 40.30 18.22
CA PRO A 609 13.64 39.66 18.89
C PRO A 609 13.66 38.14 18.72
N TYR A 610 12.49 37.51 18.65
CA TYR A 610 12.35 36.06 18.43
C TYR A 610 12.81 35.66 17.02
N GLU A 611 12.38 36.43 16.01
CA GLU A 611 12.74 36.17 14.62
C GLU A 611 14.24 36.46 14.37
N LEU A 612 14.80 37.49 15.02
CA LEU A 612 16.24 37.79 14.97
C LEU A 612 17.08 36.65 15.58
N ALA A 613 16.68 36.12 16.74
CA ALA A 613 17.38 35.01 17.39
C ALA A 613 17.35 33.71 16.55
N GLN A 614 16.24 33.43 15.85
CA GLN A 614 16.17 32.31 14.92
C GLN A 614 17.10 32.48 13.71
N LEU A 615 17.21 33.71 13.18
CA LEU A 615 18.10 34.03 12.06
C LEU A 615 19.58 33.86 12.44
N GLU A 616 19.99 34.37 13.61
CA GLU A 616 21.36 34.22 14.12
C GLU A 616 21.74 32.74 14.35
N ALA A 617 20.80 31.94 14.85
CA ALA A 617 21.00 30.50 15.05
C ALA A 617 21.21 29.76 13.71
N ILE A 618 20.43 30.10 12.68
CA ILE A 618 20.57 29.55 11.33
C ILE A 618 21.90 29.94 10.71
N GLU A 619 22.31 31.22 10.84
CA GLU A 619 23.61 31.70 10.36
C GLU A 619 24.76 30.91 10.99
N SER A 620 24.71 30.65 12.31
CA SER A 620 25.71 29.85 13.01
C SER A 620 25.80 28.40 12.52
N ILE A 621 24.65 27.73 12.30
CA ILE A 621 24.58 26.34 11.84
C ILE A 621 25.13 26.22 10.41
N ILE A 622 24.74 27.15 9.54
CA ILE A 622 25.19 27.21 8.15
C ILE A 622 26.68 27.53 8.08
N PHE A 623 27.18 28.47 8.89
CA PHE A 623 28.61 28.81 8.92
C PHE A 623 29.48 27.62 9.35
N LYS A 624 29.02 26.82 10.33
CA LYS A 624 29.68 25.59 10.78
C LYS A 624 29.68 24.49 9.72
N ALA A 625 28.61 24.36 8.93
CA ALA A 625 28.47 23.29 7.95
C ALA A 625 29.37 23.43 6.71
N ILE A 626 29.84 24.65 6.37
CA ILE A 626 30.42 24.92 5.04
C ILE A 626 31.87 25.46 5.07
N SER A 627 32.53 25.47 6.23
CA SER A 627 33.98 25.74 6.38
C SER A 627 34.52 26.91 5.54
N GLY A 628 33.83 28.06 5.56
CA GLY A 628 34.36 29.33 5.04
C GLY A 628 34.37 29.54 3.52
N LYS A 629 33.73 28.69 2.71
CA LYS A 629 33.68 28.86 1.23
C LYS A 629 32.55 29.74 0.70
N ILE A 630 31.62 30.19 1.55
CA ILE A 630 30.46 31.01 1.18
C ILE A 630 30.33 32.18 2.15
N VAL A 631 30.13 33.39 1.62
CA VAL A 631 29.89 34.61 2.42
C VAL A 631 28.40 34.86 2.54
N PHE A 632 27.85 34.82 3.76
CA PHE A 632 26.47 35.19 4.05
C PHE A 632 26.39 36.67 4.45
N ARG A 633 25.29 37.33 4.06
CA ARG A 633 24.88 38.63 4.60
C ARG A 633 23.38 38.62 4.81
N CYS A 634 22.95 38.84 6.05
CA CYS A 634 21.54 39.02 6.37
C CYS A 634 21.12 40.46 6.03
N VAL A 635 19.98 40.61 5.37
CA VAL A 635 19.32 41.90 5.15
C VAL A 635 17.94 41.79 5.77
N ALA A 636 17.68 42.60 6.79
CA ALA A 636 16.41 42.66 7.51
C ALA A 636 15.34 43.38 6.68
#